data_AF-A0A521SWR3-F1
#
_entry.id   AF-A0A521SWR3-F1
#
_cell.length_a   1.000
_cell.length_b   1.000
_cell.length_c   1.000
_cell.angle_alpha   90.00
_cell.angle_beta   90.00
_cell.angle_gamma   90.00
#
_symmetry.space_group_name_H-M   'P 1'
#
loop_
_entity.id
_entity.type
_entity.pdbx_description
1 polymer ?
#
loop_
_entity_poly.entity_id
_entity_poly.type
_entity_poly.pdbx_seq_one_letter_code
_entity_poly.pdbx_strand_id
1 'polypeptide(L)'
;MKISSPAAAPRLLLVLALLALACGPLDLARQILEGLAATPTPTASFELHESSIWYVTKEGDDLNSCDSPEQACLTITEAVARADDDDVINIGAGVFAETMTSQQALVLTENLVLRGVGIDATVIDGGGTRGGIFMSSDAIVTIRNLSVSNAVVGAPGNCISVRNEASARIQDVKLENCAPNGLEHLGTGQVTLLNVEVTAAVQAGVFAGGEMEVQGGRFHANGTSGILSIFSGRLALTDSLVEDNVGDGLTLNGIDEVSGAIIRNNGFISPNHSGVGVGGQATLTNVHITANDYGIRVQESGELTLVGGEISDHVKVGLTVAEGASATLTGAVLSANGSIFRDTSIAGQAENKGTLLLVRSLLTGSHNGAIVNFGTGSFTLRETAVVDSGGSLPALVNYEDGRGLIERSLFADNHASAGAIDNRGILSLINSTVSGSDGNGIMAVSGSLSLSYVTIADNAGIGLVSQTGAAAVARVENVLVARNGLEDCQVSTAAGVVPLPLSGVNIDTDGRCRFGLTYAPAALLLDVLADNGGFTFTHALLPGSPAIESATGTCPATDQRSDEFTRPFGPACDVGAYEAGGVILSLPATLEIPTETPTPEAPQQPSLTVNTDTACYNGPGQGWPYLLTVNAGTTLPLVGYGFQPGWYVAQHPTVQGVLCWLAETDVTPNVPLETLRLISIPPRITATPAATKPPDQDPRETKTPQPTPCPTNPNSQQPEC
;
A
#
# COMPACT_ATOMS: atom_id res chain seq x y z
N MET A 1 -7.27 -32.34 -41.71
CA MET A 1 -8.02 -32.19 -40.46
C MET A 1 -7.57 -33.30 -39.51
N LYS A 2 -6.49 -33.04 -38.75
CA LYS A 2 -6.11 -33.88 -37.61
C LYS A 2 -6.85 -33.31 -36.41
N ILE A 3 -7.64 -34.14 -35.74
CA ILE A 3 -8.36 -33.79 -34.51
C ILE A 3 -7.38 -34.07 -33.36
N SER A 4 -6.84 -33.02 -32.76
CA SER A 4 -5.95 -33.11 -31.59
C SER A 4 -6.74 -32.70 -30.35
N SER A 5 -7.15 -33.71 -29.56
CA SER A 5 -7.37 -33.66 -28.11
C SER A 5 -8.14 -34.93 -27.67
N PRO A 6 -7.52 -35.85 -26.91
CA PRO A 6 -8.27 -36.90 -26.22
C PRO A 6 -8.89 -36.39 -24.90
N ALA A 7 -8.55 -35.19 -24.44
CA ALA A 7 -8.87 -34.71 -23.09
C ALA A 7 -10.24 -34.00 -22.96
N ALA A 8 -10.83 -33.51 -24.06
CA ALA A 8 -12.12 -32.83 -24.02
C ALA A 8 -13.35 -33.74 -24.27
N ALA A 9 -13.16 -34.90 -24.91
CA ALA A 9 -14.24 -35.81 -25.26
C ALA A 9 -14.96 -36.46 -24.05
N PRO A 10 -14.27 -36.92 -22.98
CA PRO A 10 -14.96 -37.63 -21.89
C PRO A 10 -15.75 -36.67 -20.97
N ARG A 11 -15.30 -35.41 -20.80
CA ARG A 11 -15.99 -34.42 -19.95
C ARG A 11 -17.28 -33.89 -20.59
N LEU A 12 -17.28 -33.66 -21.92
CA LEU A 12 -18.47 -33.21 -22.64
C LEU A 12 -19.54 -34.32 -22.73
N LEU A 13 -19.14 -35.58 -22.92
CA LEU A 13 -20.07 -36.72 -22.93
C LEU A 13 -20.65 -37.04 -21.54
N LEU A 14 -19.87 -36.88 -20.46
CA LEU A 14 -20.36 -37.11 -19.09
C LEU A 14 -21.41 -36.07 -18.69
N VAL A 15 -21.22 -34.80 -19.09
CA VAL A 15 -22.19 -33.71 -18.87
C VAL A 15 -23.48 -33.93 -19.68
N LEU A 16 -23.38 -34.38 -20.93
CA LEU A 16 -24.54 -34.77 -21.77
C LEU A 16 -25.30 -35.97 -21.20
N ALA A 17 -24.61 -36.95 -20.61
CA ALA A 17 -25.24 -38.11 -19.95
C ALA A 17 -25.96 -37.71 -18.64
N LEU A 18 -25.36 -36.82 -17.83
CA LEU A 18 -25.97 -36.27 -16.62
C LEU A 18 -27.20 -35.39 -16.92
N LEU A 19 -27.18 -34.62 -18.01
CA LEU A 19 -28.33 -33.83 -18.48
C LEU A 19 -29.48 -34.72 -19.00
N ALA A 20 -29.17 -35.82 -19.68
CA ALA A 20 -30.18 -36.78 -20.14
C ALA A 20 -30.87 -37.54 -19.00
N LEU A 21 -30.14 -37.82 -17.91
CA LEU A 21 -30.66 -38.44 -16.67
C LEU A 21 -31.56 -37.50 -15.85
N ALA A 22 -31.40 -36.19 -16.00
CA ALA A 22 -32.15 -35.19 -15.24
C ALA A 22 -33.47 -34.73 -15.90
N CYS A 23 -33.66 -34.93 -17.22
CA CYS A 23 -34.80 -34.32 -17.92
C CYS A 23 -35.35 -35.03 -19.19
N GLY A 24 -34.93 -36.26 -19.54
CA GLY A 24 -35.34 -36.95 -20.78
C GLY A 24 -35.84 -38.40 -20.61
N PRO A 25 -36.49 -39.01 -21.63
CA PRO A 25 -36.94 -40.40 -21.59
C PRO A 25 -35.76 -41.37 -21.56
N LEU A 26 -35.85 -42.43 -20.72
CA LEU A 26 -34.78 -43.37 -20.39
C LEU A 26 -34.05 -44.01 -21.60
N ASP A 27 -34.67 -44.06 -22.78
CA ASP A 27 -34.09 -44.67 -23.99
C ASP A 27 -32.92 -43.86 -24.60
N LEU A 28 -32.87 -42.53 -24.38
CA LEU A 28 -31.77 -41.70 -24.90
C LEU A 28 -30.48 -41.89 -24.08
N ALA A 29 -30.62 -42.07 -22.75
CA ALA A 29 -29.49 -42.34 -21.86
C ALA A 29 -28.84 -43.70 -22.17
N ARG A 30 -29.63 -44.69 -22.60
CA ARG A 30 -29.15 -46.02 -22.98
C ARG A 30 -28.37 -46.02 -24.30
N GLN A 31 -28.83 -45.29 -25.32
CA GLN A 31 -28.09 -45.15 -26.59
C GLN A 31 -26.75 -44.44 -26.43
N ILE A 32 -26.66 -43.46 -25.53
CA ILE A 32 -25.41 -42.75 -25.22
C ILE A 32 -24.41 -43.67 -24.47
N LEU A 33 -24.91 -44.51 -23.56
CA LEU A 33 -24.08 -45.48 -22.82
C LEU A 33 -23.55 -46.61 -23.73
N GLU A 34 -24.35 -47.07 -24.69
CA GLU A 34 -23.92 -48.08 -25.68
C GLU A 34 -22.90 -47.50 -26.69
N GLY A 35 -22.94 -46.19 -26.96
CA GLY A 35 -21.93 -45.48 -27.77
C GLY A 35 -20.59 -45.25 -27.06
N LEU A 36 -20.58 -45.11 -25.73
CA LEU A 36 -19.36 -45.02 -24.90
C LEU A 36 -18.56 -46.34 -24.91
N ALA A 37 -19.24 -47.48 -25.06
CA ALA A 37 -18.62 -48.81 -25.10
C ALA A 37 -18.04 -49.19 -26.49
N ALA A 38 -18.26 -48.36 -27.52
CA ALA A 38 -17.87 -48.64 -28.90
C ALA A 38 -16.82 -47.65 -29.45
N THR A 39 -15.99 -47.07 -28.59
CA THR A 39 -14.77 -46.41 -29.07
C THR A 39 -13.72 -47.48 -29.36
N PRO A 40 -13.11 -47.52 -30.57
CA PRO A 40 -11.97 -48.39 -30.79
C PRO A 40 -10.88 -47.96 -29.81
N THR A 41 -10.46 -48.87 -28.94
CA THR A 41 -9.24 -48.72 -28.15
C THR A 41 -8.13 -48.27 -29.10
N PRO A 42 -7.57 -47.06 -28.97
CA PRO A 42 -6.30 -46.79 -29.60
C PRO A 42 -5.31 -47.70 -28.88
N THR A 43 -4.88 -48.77 -29.56
CA THR A 43 -3.62 -49.45 -29.27
C THR A 43 -2.49 -48.48 -29.61
N ALA A 44 -2.38 -47.40 -28.85
CA ALA A 44 -1.11 -46.75 -28.61
C ALA A 44 -0.49 -47.56 -27.47
N SER A 45 0.54 -48.34 -27.78
CA SER A 45 1.50 -48.76 -26.79
C SER A 45 2.00 -47.49 -26.10
N PHE A 46 1.54 -47.22 -24.88
CA PHE A 46 2.27 -46.34 -23.98
C PHE A 46 3.55 -47.10 -23.64
N GLU A 47 4.60 -46.88 -24.43
CA GLU A 47 5.95 -47.14 -23.95
C GLU A 47 6.14 -46.20 -22.75
N LEU A 48 6.39 -46.80 -21.58
CA LEU A 48 6.88 -46.06 -20.43
C LEU A 48 8.28 -45.57 -20.82
N HIS A 49 8.39 -44.31 -21.21
CA HIS A 49 9.68 -43.66 -21.38
C HIS A 49 10.31 -43.50 -19.99
N GLU A 50 11.50 -44.09 -19.79
CA GLU A 50 12.28 -43.81 -18.59
C GLU A 50 13.05 -42.50 -18.81
N SER A 51 12.77 -41.51 -17.95
CA SER A 51 13.44 -40.20 -17.96
C SER A 51 14.95 -40.34 -18.09
N SER A 52 15.48 -39.81 -19.20
CA SER A 52 16.88 -39.83 -19.57
C SER A 52 17.57 -38.53 -19.17
N ILE A 53 18.89 -38.59 -18.98
CA ILE A 53 19.71 -37.42 -18.65
C ILE A 53 20.69 -37.17 -19.78
N TRP A 54 20.57 -35.99 -20.39
CA TRP A 54 21.46 -35.48 -21.43
C TRP A 54 22.46 -34.50 -20.83
N TYR A 55 23.69 -34.51 -21.33
CA TYR A 55 24.79 -33.66 -20.86
C TYR A 55 25.29 -32.75 -21.97
N VAL A 56 25.54 -31.48 -21.66
CA VAL A 56 26.04 -30.46 -22.60
C VAL A 56 27.26 -29.76 -21.99
N THR A 57 28.35 -29.61 -22.75
CA THR A 57 29.54 -28.85 -22.32
C THR A 57 30.21 -28.12 -23.49
N LYS A 58 31.06 -27.12 -23.22
CA LYS A 58 31.80 -26.39 -24.28
C LYS A 58 32.85 -27.24 -24.99
N GLU A 59 33.27 -28.33 -24.36
CA GLU A 59 34.23 -29.30 -24.88
C GLU A 59 33.56 -30.56 -25.46
N GLY A 60 32.22 -30.59 -25.52
CA GLY A 60 31.44 -31.73 -26.01
C GLY A 60 31.53 -31.95 -27.53
N ASP A 61 30.82 -32.96 -28.02
CA ASP A 61 30.69 -33.28 -29.44
C ASP A 61 29.27 -33.76 -29.74
N ASP A 62 28.56 -33.05 -30.61
CA ASP A 62 27.18 -33.37 -31.04
C ASP A 62 27.10 -34.71 -31.78
N LEU A 63 28.22 -35.30 -32.21
CA LEU A 63 28.27 -36.64 -32.81
C LEU A 63 28.32 -37.80 -31.80
N ASN A 64 28.52 -37.51 -30.51
CA ASN A 64 28.53 -38.52 -29.44
C ASN A 64 27.11 -38.91 -29.00
N SER A 65 26.97 -39.75 -27.97
CA SER A 65 25.67 -40.17 -27.43
C SER A 65 24.97 -39.09 -26.59
N CYS A 66 25.71 -38.21 -25.90
CA CYS A 66 25.19 -37.19 -24.98
C CYS A 66 24.53 -37.69 -23.69
N ASP A 67 24.58 -39.00 -23.42
CA ASP A 67 23.97 -39.68 -22.28
C ASP A 67 24.88 -39.78 -21.04
N SER A 68 26.11 -39.26 -21.12
CA SER A 68 27.06 -39.23 -20.00
C SER A 68 27.90 -37.93 -20.00
N PRO A 69 28.43 -37.50 -18.83
CA PRO A 69 29.31 -36.34 -18.75
C PRO A 69 30.54 -36.41 -19.66
N GLU A 70 31.11 -37.60 -19.85
CA GLU A 70 32.29 -37.83 -20.70
C GLU A 70 31.97 -37.81 -22.20
N GLN A 71 30.71 -38.01 -22.57
CA GLN A 71 30.23 -38.04 -23.94
C GLN A 71 29.19 -36.94 -24.22
N ALA A 72 29.29 -35.82 -23.51
CA ALA A 72 28.37 -34.69 -23.59
C ALA A 72 28.27 -34.10 -25.02
N CYS A 73 27.07 -33.58 -25.35
CA CYS A 73 26.81 -32.76 -26.53
C CYS A 73 27.61 -31.44 -26.45
N LEU A 74 27.95 -30.89 -27.62
CA LEU A 74 28.56 -29.56 -27.74
C LEU A 74 27.50 -28.46 -27.61
N THR A 75 26.29 -28.72 -28.10
CA THR A 75 25.18 -27.75 -28.13
C THR A 75 24.00 -28.21 -27.29
N ILE A 76 23.28 -27.24 -26.72
CA ILE A 76 22.00 -27.49 -26.04
C ILE A 76 20.96 -27.96 -27.05
N THR A 77 21.01 -27.41 -28.26
CA THR A 77 20.01 -27.72 -29.28
C THR A 77 20.08 -29.17 -29.73
N GLU A 78 21.27 -29.76 -29.85
CA GLU A 78 21.39 -31.19 -30.15
C GLU A 78 20.84 -32.06 -29.01
N ALA A 79 21.12 -31.69 -27.76
CA ALA A 79 20.56 -32.41 -26.61
C ALA A 79 19.02 -32.34 -26.58
N VAL A 80 18.44 -31.16 -26.85
CA VAL A 80 16.97 -30.98 -26.97
C VAL A 80 16.39 -31.81 -28.12
N ALA A 81 17.06 -31.86 -29.26
CA ALA A 81 16.58 -32.61 -30.43
C ALA A 81 16.52 -34.14 -30.21
N ARG A 82 17.20 -34.65 -29.17
CA ARG A 82 17.23 -36.07 -28.78
C ARG A 82 16.36 -36.39 -27.59
N ALA A 83 15.99 -35.36 -26.81
CA ALA A 83 15.23 -35.54 -25.60
C ALA A 83 13.77 -35.82 -25.93
N ASP A 84 13.19 -36.74 -25.17
CA ASP A 84 11.74 -37.00 -25.16
C ASP A 84 11.11 -36.35 -23.91
N ASP A 85 9.79 -36.47 -23.78
CA ASP A 85 9.06 -35.98 -22.60
C ASP A 85 9.65 -36.53 -21.29
N ASP A 86 9.70 -35.66 -20.28
CA ASP A 86 10.21 -35.90 -18.92
C ASP A 86 11.74 -36.06 -18.80
N ASP A 87 12.51 -35.79 -19.86
CA ASP A 87 13.96 -35.83 -19.83
C ASP A 87 14.61 -34.61 -19.14
N VAL A 88 15.86 -34.79 -18.71
CA VAL A 88 16.68 -33.75 -18.07
C VAL A 88 17.89 -33.41 -18.92
N ILE A 89 18.13 -32.12 -19.18
CA ILE A 89 19.32 -31.60 -19.85
C ILE A 89 20.20 -30.87 -18.83
N ASN A 90 21.33 -31.49 -18.47
CA ASN A 90 22.37 -30.91 -17.62
C ASN A 90 23.37 -30.13 -18.48
N ILE A 91 23.41 -28.82 -18.27
CA ILE A 91 24.25 -27.89 -19.02
C ILE A 91 25.43 -27.48 -18.15
N GLY A 92 26.65 -27.75 -18.63
CA GLY A 92 27.89 -27.37 -17.97
C GLY A 92 28.10 -25.86 -17.91
N ALA A 93 29.22 -25.45 -17.31
CA ALA A 93 29.62 -24.06 -17.30
C ALA A 93 30.06 -23.62 -18.71
N GLY A 94 29.71 -22.40 -19.10
CA GLY A 94 30.07 -21.81 -20.38
C GLY A 94 29.02 -20.86 -20.92
N VAL A 95 29.38 -20.18 -22.01
CA VAL A 95 28.49 -19.35 -22.81
C VAL A 95 28.08 -20.12 -24.06
N PHE A 96 26.78 -20.40 -24.19
CA PHE A 96 26.18 -21.23 -25.23
C PHE A 96 25.43 -20.33 -26.20
N ALA A 97 26.01 -20.17 -27.39
CA ALA A 97 25.47 -19.38 -28.48
C ALA A 97 24.64 -20.28 -29.40
N GLU A 98 23.51 -20.78 -28.90
CA GLU A 98 22.68 -21.77 -29.59
C GLU A 98 22.18 -21.26 -30.96
N THR A 99 22.24 -22.13 -31.97
CA THR A 99 21.77 -21.85 -33.33
C THR A 99 21.34 -23.14 -33.97
N MET A 100 20.03 -23.37 -34.08
CA MET A 100 19.52 -24.31 -35.07
C MET A 100 18.16 -23.82 -35.56
N THR A 101 17.99 -23.81 -36.89
CA THR A 101 16.77 -23.47 -37.65
C THR A 101 16.52 -21.99 -37.98
N SER A 102 15.58 -21.79 -38.92
CA SER A 102 15.07 -20.50 -39.37
C SER A 102 14.38 -19.66 -38.28
N GLN A 103 14.18 -20.20 -37.07
CA GLN A 103 13.41 -19.56 -36.00
C GLN A 103 14.24 -18.78 -34.96
N GLN A 104 15.56 -18.64 -35.14
CA GLN A 104 16.41 -17.71 -34.35
C GLN A 104 16.26 -17.81 -32.81
N ALA A 105 15.82 -18.93 -32.22
CA ALA A 105 15.67 -19.15 -30.77
C ALA A 105 15.82 -20.65 -30.41
N LEU A 106 16.08 -20.98 -29.14
CA LEU A 106 16.06 -22.36 -28.61
C LEU A 106 14.59 -22.76 -28.38
N VAL A 107 14.06 -23.61 -29.26
CA VAL A 107 12.65 -24.04 -29.22
C VAL A 107 12.51 -25.30 -28.37
N LEU A 108 11.59 -25.26 -27.41
CA LEU A 108 11.20 -26.38 -26.55
C LEU A 108 9.74 -26.74 -26.82
N THR A 109 9.51 -27.96 -27.30
CA THR A 109 8.17 -28.53 -27.56
C THR A 109 7.82 -29.68 -26.63
N GLU A 110 8.81 -30.32 -26.02
CA GLU A 110 8.63 -31.46 -25.12
C GLU A 110 8.70 -31.03 -23.66
N ASN A 111 8.20 -31.89 -22.77
CA ASN A 111 8.27 -31.70 -21.32
C ASN A 111 9.72 -31.90 -20.85
N LEU A 112 10.42 -30.84 -20.46
CA LEU A 112 11.87 -30.91 -20.22
C LEU A 112 12.31 -30.20 -18.94
N VAL A 113 13.41 -30.67 -18.36
CA VAL A 113 14.15 -29.96 -17.30
C VAL A 113 15.50 -29.47 -17.83
N LEU A 114 15.66 -28.16 -18.01
CA LEU A 114 16.95 -27.52 -18.30
C LEU A 114 17.61 -27.09 -17.00
N ARG A 115 18.82 -27.62 -16.73
CA ARG A 115 19.55 -27.36 -15.49
C ARG A 115 20.98 -26.92 -15.79
N GLY A 116 21.31 -25.68 -15.42
CA GLY A 116 22.68 -25.19 -15.42
C GLY A 116 23.42 -25.46 -14.10
N VAL A 117 24.68 -25.04 -14.07
CA VAL A 117 25.56 -25.11 -12.89
C VAL A 117 25.32 -23.92 -11.93
N GLY A 118 24.89 -22.78 -12.47
CA GLY A 118 24.61 -21.55 -11.73
C GLY A 118 24.39 -20.36 -12.65
N ILE A 119 23.74 -19.29 -12.14
CA ILE A 119 23.33 -18.11 -12.91
C ILE A 119 24.49 -17.41 -13.64
N ASP A 120 25.69 -17.40 -13.06
CA ASP A 120 26.89 -16.79 -13.65
C ASP A 120 27.78 -17.81 -14.38
N ALA A 121 27.49 -19.11 -14.23
CA ALA A 121 28.33 -20.18 -14.76
C ALA A 121 27.79 -20.71 -16.10
N THR A 122 26.48 -20.83 -16.23
CA THR A 122 25.81 -21.36 -17.43
C THR A 122 25.00 -20.25 -18.07
N VAL A 123 25.42 -19.78 -19.24
CA VAL A 123 24.81 -18.66 -19.96
C VAL A 123 24.32 -19.11 -21.33
N ILE A 124 23.03 -18.94 -21.60
CA ILE A 124 22.46 -19.06 -22.95
C ILE A 124 22.46 -17.66 -23.57
N ASP A 125 23.21 -17.48 -24.66
CA ASP A 125 23.49 -16.15 -25.24
C ASP A 125 22.87 -15.99 -26.63
N GLY A 126 21.89 -15.09 -26.72
CA GLY A 126 21.26 -14.68 -27.98
C GLY A 126 22.22 -13.93 -28.92
N GLY A 127 23.36 -13.45 -28.42
CA GLY A 127 24.40 -12.79 -29.22
C GLY A 127 23.93 -11.49 -29.88
N GLY A 128 22.91 -10.83 -29.32
CA GLY A 128 22.34 -9.57 -29.83
C GLY A 128 21.58 -9.71 -31.16
N THR A 129 21.38 -10.93 -31.65
CA THR A 129 20.86 -11.19 -33.01
C THR A 129 19.82 -12.31 -33.06
N ARG A 130 19.50 -12.92 -31.91
CA ARG A 130 18.61 -14.07 -31.76
C ARG A 130 17.68 -13.87 -30.55
N GLY A 131 16.58 -14.62 -30.49
CA GLY A 131 15.79 -14.82 -29.27
C GLY A 131 16.46 -15.82 -28.32
N GLY A 132 15.98 -15.87 -27.08
CA GLY A 132 16.49 -16.82 -26.08
C GLY A 132 15.78 -18.17 -26.18
N ILE A 133 14.94 -18.47 -25.19
CA ILE A 133 14.18 -19.72 -25.09
C ILE A 133 12.73 -19.47 -25.53
N PHE A 134 12.22 -20.33 -26.40
CA PHE A 134 10.84 -20.31 -26.88
C PHE A 134 10.13 -21.61 -26.51
N MET A 135 9.09 -21.50 -25.70
CA MET A 135 8.20 -22.61 -25.32
C MET A 135 6.86 -22.45 -26.01
N SER A 136 6.35 -23.54 -26.59
CA SER A 136 5.07 -23.55 -27.31
C SER A 136 4.36 -24.89 -27.17
N SER A 137 3.29 -25.10 -27.95
CA SER A 137 2.38 -26.26 -27.81
C SER A 137 1.87 -26.42 -26.37
N ASP A 138 1.91 -27.62 -25.81
CA ASP A 138 1.52 -28.00 -24.45
C ASP A 138 2.72 -28.37 -23.56
N ALA A 139 3.94 -27.93 -23.95
CA ALA A 139 5.18 -28.24 -23.25
C ALA A 139 5.18 -27.78 -21.78
N ILE A 140 5.66 -28.63 -20.87
CA ILE A 140 5.86 -28.35 -19.45
C ILE A 140 7.36 -28.31 -19.18
N VAL A 141 7.91 -27.10 -18.99
CA VAL A 141 9.36 -26.91 -18.89
C VAL A 141 9.78 -26.41 -17.52
N THR A 142 10.81 -27.01 -16.93
CA THR A 142 11.52 -26.44 -15.78
C THR A 142 12.89 -25.90 -16.22
N ILE A 143 13.18 -24.64 -15.89
CA ILE A 143 14.47 -23.99 -16.17
C ILE A 143 15.09 -23.58 -14.84
N ARG A 144 16.34 -23.99 -14.57
CA ARG A 144 17.00 -23.62 -13.32
C ARG A 144 18.51 -23.46 -13.37
N ASN A 145 19.02 -22.61 -12.49
CA ASN A 145 20.45 -22.39 -12.24
C ASN A 145 21.24 -21.98 -13.49
N LEU A 146 20.72 -21.03 -14.27
CA LEU A 146 21.37 -20.53 -15.48
C LEU A 146 20.96 -19.08 -15.76
N SER A 147 21.60 -18.45 -16.72
CA SER A 147 21.16 -17.16 -17.26
C SER A 147 20.85 -17.22 -18.74
N VAL A 148 19.96 -16.34 -19.18
CA VAL A 148 19.68 -16.08 -20.60
C VAL A 148 19.98 -14.60 -20.86
N SER A 149 20.82 -14.33 -21.86
CA SER A 149 21.29 -12.96 -22.10
C SER A 149 21.34 -12.57 -23.58
N ASN A 150 21.34 -11.26 -23.83
CA ASN A 150 21.48 -10.65 -25.16
C ASN A 150 20.52 -11.23 -26.22
N ALA A 151 19.28 -11.54 -25.83
CA ALA A 151 18.23 -11.94 -26.75
C ALA A 151 17.53 -10.69 -27.30
N VAL A 152 17.66 -10.40 -28.60
CA VAL A 152 17.31 -9.07 -29.15
C VAL A 152 16.57 -9.12 -30.50
N VAL A 153 16.75 -10.16 -31.33
CA VAL A 153 16.25 -10.17 -32.72
C VAL A 153 15.66 -11.54 -33.12
N GLY A 154 14.52 -11.52 -33.80
CA GLY A 154 13.82 -12.72 -34.31
C GLY A 154 12.61 -13.07 -33.45
N ALA A 155 11.43 -13.25 -34.05
CA ALA A 155 10.22 -13.49 -33.27
C ALA A 155 10.21 -14.90 -32.65
N PRO A 156 10.09 -15.04 -31.32
CA PRO A 156 9.98 -13.97 -30.32
C PRO A 156 11.34 -13.54 -29.74
N GLY A 157 11.56 -12.22 -29.67
CA GLY A 157 12.87 -11.62 -29.34
C GLY A 157 13.23 -11.65 -27.86
N ASN A 158 12.32 -12.09 -26.98
CA ASN A 158 12.53 -12.08 -25.53
C ASN A 158 13.60 -13.10 -25.10
N CYS A 159 14.15 -12.93 -23.89
CA CYS A 159 15.01 -13.98 -23.33
C CYS A 159 14.23 -15.26 -23.05
N ILE A 160 12.99 -15.15 -22.55
CA ILE A 160 12.08 -16.29 -22.43
C ILE A 160 10.71 -15.92 -22.99
N SER A 161 10.14 -16.80 -23.81
CA SER A 161 8.79 -16.64 -24.36
C SER A 161 7.97 -17.91 -24.15
N VAL A 162 6.80 -17.77 -23.52
CA VAL A 162 5.83 -18.86 -23.27
C VAL A 162 4.55 -18.57 -24.06
N ARG A 163 4.16 -19.46 -24.97
CA ARG A 163 2.98 -19.31 -25.84
C ARG A 163 2.08 -20.55 -25.77
N ASN A 164 0.86 -20.40 -26.30
CA ASN A 164 -0.13 -21.48 -26.40
C ASN A 164 -0.43 -22.10 -25.03
N GLU A 165 -0.46 -23.43 -24.91
CA GLU A 165 -0.82 -24.15 -23.68
C GLU A 165 0.41 -24.45 -22.80
N ALA A 166 1.61 -24.01 -23.22
CA ALA A 166 2.86 -24.28 -22.53
C ALA A 166 2.87 -23.71 -21.11
N SER A 167 3.44 -24.47 -20.18
CA SER A 167 3.64 -24.11 -18.78
C SER A 167 5.12 -24.10 -18.43
N ALA A 168 5.54 -23.22 -17.52
CA ALA A 168 6.95 -23.08 -17.17
C ALA A 168 7.17 -22.88 -15.68
N ARG A 169 8.19 -23.56 -15.12
CA ARG A 169 8.73 -23.28 -13.80
C ARG A 169 10.17 -22.80 -13.93
N ILE A 170 10.44 -21.56 -13.55
CA ILE A 170 11.73 -20.91 -13.73
C ILE A 170 12.27 -20.57 -12.36
N GLN A 171 13.43 -21.13 -12.00
CA GLN A 171 13.96 -21.03 -10.65
C GLN A 171 15.44 -20.71 -10.65
N ASP A 172 15.87 -19.71 -9.86
CA ASP A 172 17.28 -19.33 -9.75
C ASP A 172 17.87 -19.03 -11.14
N VAL A 173 17.23 -18.09 -11.86
CA VAL A 173 17.55 -17.71 -13.23
C VAL A 173 17.73 -16.20 -13.33
N LYS A 174 18.71 -15.77 -14.13
CA LYS A 174 18.93 -14.37 -14.50
C LYS A 174 18.60 -14.13 -15.98
N LEU A 175 17.79 -13.11 -16.26
CA LEU A 175 17.47 -12.65 -17.61
C LEU A 175 18.05 -11.23 -17.79
N GLU A 176 18.94 -11.05 -18.77
CA GLU A 176 19.72 -9.81 -18.89
C GLU A 176 19.87 -9.33 -20.34
N ASN A 177 19.75 -8.01 -20.55
CA ASN A 177 19.93 -7.37 -21.86
C ASN A 177 19.00 -7.94 -22.94
N CYS A 178 17.73 -8.10 -22.61
CA CYS A 178 16.72 -8.73 -23.48
C CYS A 178 15.87 -7.67 -24.21
N ALA A 179 15.40 -7.96 -25.43
CA ALA A 179 14.54 -7.05 -26.19
C ALA A 179 13.46 -7.81 -27.01
N PRO A 180 12.16 -7.51 -26.82
CA PRO A 180 11.65 -6.41 -26.03
C PRO A 180 11.65 -6.68 -24.52
N ASN A 181 11.32 -7.89 -24.08
CA ASN A 181 11.15 -8.20 -22.67
C ASN A 181 12.18 -9.22 -22.17
N GLY A 182 12.41 -9.25 -20.86
CA GLY A 182 13.11 -10.37 -20.22
C GLY A 182 12.32 -11.66 -20.41
N LEU A 183 11.09 -11.66 -19.91
CA LEU A 183 10.15 -12.76 -20.06
C LEU A 183 8.82 -12.27 -20.63
N GLU A 184 8.26 -13.02 -21.58
CA GLU A 184 6.93 -12.81 -22.11
C GLU A 184 6.09 -14.09 -21.97
N HIS A 185 4.95 -13.97 -21.30
CA HIS A 185 3.96 -15.01 -21.19
C HIS A 185 2.68 -14.59 -21.89
N LEU A 186 2.39 -15.20 -23.04
CA LEU A 186 1.18 -14.98 -23.83
C LEU A 186 0.45 -16.31 -24.11
N GLY A 187 0.61 -17.26 -23.19
CA GLY A 187 -0.04 -18.57 -23.21
C GLY A 187 -1.15 -18.68 -22.17
N THR A 188 -1.81 -19.84 -22.12
CA THR A 188 -2.82 -20.21 -21.13
C THR A 188 -2.30 -21.15 -20.05
N GLY A 189 -1.10 -21.71 -20.23
CA GLY A 189 -0.45 -22.53 -19.21
C GLY A 189 0.13 -21.68 -18.07
N GLN A 190 0.34 -22.29 -16.90
CA GLN A 190 0.84 -21.58 -15.72
C GLN A 190 2.34 -21.28 -15.88
N VAL A 191 2.75 -20.06 -15.53
CA VAL A 191 4.17 -19.71 -15.35
C VAL A 191 4.45 -19.42 -13.88
N THR A 192 5.47 -20.07 -13.31
CA THR A 192 5.95 -19.82 -11.94
C THR A 192 7.41 -19.36 -11.98
N LEU A 193 7.70 -18.20 -11.39
CA LEU A 193 9.04 -17.64 -11.24
C LEU A 193 9.46 -17.69 -9.77
N LEU A 194 10.60 -18.32 -9.48
CA LEU A 194 11.15 -18.43 -8.14
C LEU A 194 12.56 -17.87 -8.10
N ASN A 195 12.77 -16.82 -7.30
CA ASN A 195 14.08 -16.18 -7.18
C ASN A 195 14.70 -15.85 -8.56
N VAL A 196 13.91 -15.20 -9.42
CA VAL A 196 14.34 -14.79 -10.77
C VAL A 196 14.81 -13.34 -10.74
N GLU A 197 15.96 -13.08 -11.36
CA GLU A 197 16.43 -11.72 -11.61
C GLU A 197 16.17 -11.34 -13.07
N VAL A 198 15.56 -10.17 -13.31
CA VAL A 198 15.39 -9.61 -14.64
C VAL A 198 15.90 -8.18 -14.67
N THR A 199 16.85 -7.92 -15.58
CA THR A 199 17.51 -6.63 -15.69
C THR A 199 17.79 -6.20 -17.11
N ALA A 200 17.80 -4.88 -17.33
CA ALA A 200 18.17 -4.26 -18.60
C ALA A 200 17.33 -4.76 -19.80
N ALA A 201 16.07 -5.11 -19.57
CA ALA A 201 15.14 -5.33 -20.67
C ALA A 201 14.79 -3.98 -21.34
N VAL A 202 14.69 -3.96 -22.67
CA VAL A 202 14.37 -2.74 -23.43
C VAL A 202 12.97 -2.21 -23.11
N GLN A 203 12.01 -3.10 -22.85
CA GLN A 203 10.65 -2.77 -22.44
C GLN A 203 10.39 -3.27 -21.01
N ALA A 204 9.52 -4.27 -20.83
CA ALA A 204 9.20 -4.80 -19.52
C ALA A 204 10.24 -5.85 -19.09
N GLY A 205 10.57 -5.92 -17.82
CA GLY A 205 11.27 -7.07 -17.27
C GLY A 205 10.43 -8.33 -17.52
N VAL A 206 9.19 -8.31 -17.04
CA VAL A 206 8.21 -9.37 -17.28
C VAL A 206 6.94 -8.80 -17.91
N PHE A 207 6.51 -9.43 -19.00
CA PHE A 207 5.21 -9.21 -19.64
C PHE A 207 4.29 -10.41 -19.35
N ALA A 208 3.36 -10.24 -18.41
CA ALA A 208 2.43 -11.25 -17.92
C ALA A 208 1.07 -11.14 -18.61
N GLY A 209 0.83 -12.00 -19.59
CA GLY A 209 -0.41 -12.07 -20.35
C GLY A 209 -1.39 -13.18 -19.96
N GLY A 210 -0.88 -14.20 -19.27
CA GLY A 210 -1.65 -15.34 -18.74
C GLY A 210 -1.52 -15.45 -17.22
N GLU A 211 -1.68 -16.66 -16.70
CA GLU A 211 -1.61 -16.96 -15.27
C GLU A 211 -0.15 -17.07 -14.82
N MET A 212 0.29 -16.16 -13.94
CA MET A 212 1.67 -16.06 -13.50
C MET A 212 1.78 -15.95 -11.98
N GLU A 213 2.65 -16.76 -11.41
CA GLU A 213 3.07 -16.69 -10.01
C GLU A 213 4.54 -16.30 -9.93
N VAL A 214 4.87 -15.36 -9.07
CA VAL A 214 6.22 -14.88 -8.82
C VAL A 214 6.47 -14.87 -7.32
N GLN A 215 7.54 -15.54 -6.91
CA GLN A 215 7.97 -15.61 -5.52
C GLN A 215 9.44 -15.21 -5.40
N GLY A 216 9.71 -14.13 -4.68
CA GLY A 216 11.03 -13.55 -4.56
C GLY A 216 11.51 -12.93 -5.88
N GLY A 217 12.82 -12.78 -6.00
CA GLY A 217 13.45 -12.24 -7.21
C GLY A 217 13.53 -10.71 -7.26
N ARG A 218 14.16 -10.22 -8.32
CA ARG A 218 14.52 -8.81 -8.48
C ARG A 218 14.28 -8.35 -9.92
N PHE A 219 13.46 -7.31 -10.09
CA PHE A 219 13.05 -6.78 -11.38
C PHE A 219 13.49 -5.33 -11.49
N HIS A 220 14.63 -5.09 -12.16
CA HIS A 220 15.28 -3.79 -12.07
C HIS A 220 15.88 -3.26 -13.37
N ALA A 221 16.06 -1.95 -13.46
CA ALA A 221 16.69 -1.28 -14.59
C ALA A 221 16.07 -1.60 -15.96
N ASN A 222 14.76 -1.88 -16.01
CA ASN A 222 14.02 -2.15 -17.25
C ASN A 222 13.43 -0.86 -17.85
N GLY A 223 13.20 -0.86 -19.16
CA GLY A 223 12.88 0.35 -19.92
C GLY A 223 11.46 0.91 -19.74
N THR A 224 10.44 0.08 -19.54
CA THR A 224 9.05 0.55 -19.39
C THR A 224 8.39 0.13 -18.09
N SER A 225 8.52 -1.14 -17.69
CA SER A 225 7.98 -1.63 -16.42
C SER A 225 8.90 -2.69 -15.83
N GLY A 226 8.98 -2.80 -14.51
CA GLY A 226 9.55 -4.00 -13.89
C GLY A 226 8.73 -5.23 -14.26
N ILE A 227 7.43 -5.19 -13.95
CA ILE A 227 6.45 -6.21 -14.34
C ILE A 227 5.19 -5.53 -14.88
N LEU A 228 4.68 -6.03 -16.01
CA LEU A 228 3.45 -5.58 -16.64
C LEU A 228 2.48 -6.74 -16.80
N SER A 229 1.32 -6.65 -16.13
CA SER A 229 0.15 -7.52 -16.32
C SER A 229 -0.86 -6.85 -17.26
N ILE A 230 -1.44 -7.60 -18.18
CA ILE A 230 -2.49 -7.10 -19.11
C ILE A 230 -3.89 -7.51 -18.63
N PHE A 231 -4.94 -6.92 -19.21
CA PHE A 231 -6.34 -7.16 -18.82
C PHE A 231 -6.82 -8.63 -18.81
N SER A 232 -6.19 -9.52 -19.57
CA SER A 232 -6.50 -10.96 -19.56
C SER A 232 -5.63 -11.79 -18.61
N GLY A 233 -4.59 -11.18 -18.05
CA GLY A 233 -3.63 -11.85 -17.18
C GLY A 233 -4.08 -11.86 -15.72
N ARG A 234 -3.49 -12.80 -14.97
CA ARG A 234 -3.51 -12.82 -13.51
C ARG A 234 -2.07 -12.93 -13.02
N LEU A 235 -1.65 -11.97 -12.21
CA LEU A 235 -0.35 -11.98 -11.55
C LEU A 235 -0.53 -12.20 -10.05
N ALA A 236 0.15 -13.20 -9.49
CA ALA A 236 0.39 -13.31 -8.05
C ALA A 236 1.87 -13.07 -7.78
N LEU A 237 2.22 -11.98 -7.08
CA LEU A 237 3.58 -11.55 -6.78
C LEU A 237 3.81 -11.56 -5.28
N THR A 238 4.86 -12.24 -4.81
CA THR A 238 5.16 -12.37 -3.38
C THR A 238 6.64 -12.12 -3.08
N ASP A 239 6.92 -11.31 -2.07
CA ASP A 239 8.27 -11.09 -1.49
C ASP A 239 9.35 -10.66 -2.51
N SER A 240 8.96 -9.94 -3.56
CA SER A 240 9.86 -9.51 -4.64
C SER A 240 10.35 -8.06 -4.48
N LEU A 241 11.53 -7.78 -5.04
CA LEU A 241 12.07 -6.42 -5.14
C LEU A 241 11.92 -5.88 -6.56
N VAL A 242 11.23 -4.74 -6.72
CA VAL A 242 11.00 -4.08 -8.01
C VAL A 242 11.53 -2.66 -7.96
N GLU A 243 12.62 -2.39 -8.67
CA GLU A 243 13.33 -1.13 -8.45
C GLU A 243 14.06 -0.55 -9.65
N ASP A 244 14.33 0.75 -9.61
CA ASP A 244 15.18 1.46 -10.57
C ASP A 244 14.74 1.28 -12.04
N ASN A 245 13.46 0.95 -12.28
CA ASN A 245 12.92 0.84 -13.63
C ASN A 245 12.66 2.25 -14.18
N VAL A 246 12.92 2.43 -15.48
CA VAL A 246 12.79 3.73 -16.16
C VAL A 246 11.33 4.19 -16.16
N GLY A 247 10.38 3.27 -16.33
CA GLY A 247 8.95 3.53 -16.23
C GLY A 247 8.35 3.04 -14.91
N ASP A 248 7.18 2.41 -14.97
CA ASP A 248 6.49 1.97 -13.76
C ASP A 248 7.26 0.83 -13.05
N GLY A 249 7.14 0.70 -11.74
CA GLY A 249 7.58 -0.54 -11.07
C GLY A 249 6.70 -1.71 -11.50
N LEU A 250 5.42 -1.61 -11.15
CA LEU A 250 4.37 -2.55 -11.53
C LEU A 250 3.29 -1.85 -12.35
N THR A 251 2.85 -2.48 -13.43
CA THR A 251 1.65 -2.10 -14.17
C THR A 251 0.63 -3.23 -14.09
N LEU A 252 -0.45 -3.03 -13.33
CA LEU A 252 -1.45 -4.03 -12.95
C LEU A 252 -2.78 -3.75 -13.67
N ASN A 253 -2.97 -4.35 -14.84
CA ASN A 253 -4.20 -4.20 -15.63
C ASN A 253 -5.15 -5.39 -15.53
N GLY A 254 -4.70 -6.51 -14.96
CA GLY A 254 -5.46 -7.76 -14.88
C GLY A 254 -6.27 -7.86 -13.60
N ILE A 255 -6.31 -9.08 -13.06
CA ILE A 255 -6.69 -9.33 -11.66
C ILE A 255 -5.40 -9.73 -10.96
N ASP A 256 -4.81 -8.80 -10.21
CA ASP A 256 -3.44 -8.94 -9.73
C ASP A 256 -3.38 -8.89 -8.20
N GLU A 257 -2.59 -9.78 -7.61
CA GLU A 257 -2.36 -9.90 -6.17
C GLU A 257 -0.87 -9.70 -5.89
N VAL A 258 -0.53 -8.79 -4.98
CA VAL A 258 0.85 -8.51 -4.58
C VAL A 258 0.96 -8.53 -3.06
N SER A 259 1.92 -9.26 -2.52
CA SER A 259 2.14 -9.38 -1.08
C SER A 259 3.61 -9.25 -0.72
N GLY A 260 3.93 -8.49 0.34
CA GLY A 260 5.30 -8.40 0.88
C GLY A 260 6.35 -7.79 -0.04
N ALA A 261 5.93 -7.23 -1.20
CA ALA A 261 6.85 -6.70 -2.18
C ALA A 261 7.43 -5.33 -1.75
N ILE A 262 8.66 -5.06 -2.18
CA ILE A 262 9.32 -3.76 -2.04
C ILE A 262 9.42 -3.12 -3.43
N ILE A 263 8.85 -1.93 -3.60
CA ILE A 263 8.75 -1.23 -4.88
C ILE A 263 9.33 0.17 -4.73
N ARG A 264 10.53 0.40 -5.27
CA ARG A 264 11.25 1.66 -5.01
C ARG A 264 12.01 2.22 -6.19
N ASN A 265 12.23 3.53 -6.19
CA ASN A 265 13.08 4.22 -7.17
C ASN A 265 12.65 4.07 -8.64
N ASN A 266 11.38 3.78 -8.92
CA ASN A 266 10.87 3.65 -10.29
C ASN A 266 10.40 5.01 -10.83
N GLY A 267 10.57 5.22 -12.14
CA GLY A 267 10.02 6.37 -12.86
C GLY A 267 10.85 7.66 -12.83
N PHE A 268 12.11 7.64 -12.35
CA PHE A 268 12.91 8.87 -12.22
C PHE A 268 13.44 9.45 -13.53
N ILE A 269 13.65 8.59 -14.54
CA ILE A 269 14.31 8.99 -15.79
C ILE A 269 13.31 9.57 -16.79
N SER A 270 12.03 9.18 -16.71
CA SER A 270 10.95 9.74 -17.51
C SER A 270 9.80 10.18 -16.59
N PRO A 271 9.40 11.46 -16.58
CA PRO A 271 8.33 11.92 -15.72
C PRO A 271 7.03 11.19 -16.04
N ASN A 272 6.19 10.99 -15.02
CA ASN A 272 4.82 10.43 -15.09
C ASN A 272 4.69 8.92 -14.95
N HIS A 273 5.68 8.26 -14.35
CA HIS A 273 5.57 6.86 -14.00
C HIS A 273 5.44 6.67 -12.49
N SER A 274 5.01 5.49 -12.07
CA SER A 274 4.58 5.19 -10.70
C SER A 274 5.37 4.01 -10.14
N GLY A 275 5.42 3.89 -8.82
CA GLY A 275 5.73 2.59 -8.22
C GLY A 275 4.73 1.54 -8.70
N VAL A 276 3.43 1.84 -8.61
CA VAL A 276 2.35 0.95 -9.04
C VAL A 276 1.31 1.70 -9.87
N GLY A 277 1.09 1.28 -11.11
CA GLY A 277 -0.04 1.70 -11.94
C GLY A 277 -1.15 0.64 -11.91
N VAL A 278 -2.38 1.02 -11.55
CA VAL A 278 -3.53 0.10 -11.48
C VAL A 278 -4.56 0.50 -12.53
N GLY A 279 -4.69 -0.32 -13.57
CA GLY A 279 -5.72 -0.19 -14.61
C GLY A 279 -6.82 -1.24 -14.52
N GLY A 280 -6.57 -2.35 -13.82
CA GLY A 280 -7.52 -3.44 -13.57
C GLY A 280 -7.91 -3.53 -12.10
N GLN A 281 -8.01 -4.75 -11.58
CA GLN A 281 -8.24 -5.01 -10.16
C GLN A 281 -6.93 -5.43 -9.50
N ALA A 282 -6.50 -4.69 -8.47
CA ALA A 282 -5.28 -4.98 -7.74
C ALA A 282 -5.55 -5.12 -6.23
N THR A 283 -5.08 -6.20 -5.64
CA THR A 283 -5.02 -6.38 -4.18
C THR A 283 -3.56 -6.37 -3.73
N LEU A 284 -3.20 -5.40 -2.90
CA LEU A 284 -1.87 -5.23 -2.34
C LEU A 284 -1.94 -5.52 -0.84
N THR A 285 -1.04 -6.36 -0.32
CA THR A 285 -0.96 -6.70 1.11
C THR A 285 0.44 -6.47 1.64
N ASN A 286 0.59 -5.62 2.65
CA ASN A 286 1.88 -5.33 3.29
C ASN A 286 3.01 -5.01 2.29
N VAL A 287 2.70 -4.15 1.32
CA VAL A 287 3.65 -3.72 0.27
C VAL A 287 4.30 -2.40 0.68
N HIS A 288 5.61 -2.28 0.49
CA HIS A 288 6.35 -1.04 0.73
C HIS A 288 6.66 -0.36 -0.60
N ILE A 289 6.02 0.79 -0.83
CA ILE A 289 6.13 1.58 -2.06
C ILE A 289 6.82 2.88 -1.68
N THR A 290 8.09 3.02 -2.04
CA THR A 290 8.92 4.11 -1.50
C THR A 290 9.71 4.82 -2.59
N ALA A 291 9.91 6.12 -2.44
CA ALA A 291 10.83 6.89 -3.27
C ALA A 291 10.65 6.68 -4.78
N ASN A 292 9.42 6.52 -5.29
CA ASN A 292 9.06 6.54 -6.71
C ASN A 292 8.65 7.96 -7.20
N ASP A 293 8.54 8.21 -8.51
CA ASP A 293 8.04 9.51 -9.03
C ASP A 293 6.61 9.77 -8.53
N TYR A 294 5.67 8.87 -8.85
CA TYR A 294 4.39 8.71 -8.14
C TYR A 294 4.40 7.41 -7.32
N GLY A 295 3.67 7.34 -6.21
CA GLY A 295 3.52 6.10 -5.46
C GLY A 295 2.62 5.09 -6.19
N ILE A 296 1.30 5.28 -6.03
CA ILE A 296 0.27 4.49 -6.70
C ILE A 296 -0.60 5.40 -7.56
N ARG A 297 -0.84 4.99 -8.81
CA ARG A 297 -1.79 5.64 -9.72
C ARG A 297 -2.91 4.68 -10.11
N VAL A 298 -4.09 4.88 -9.56
CA VAL A 298 -5.31 4.15 -9.95
C VAL A 298 -5.96 4.90 -11.12
N GLN A 299 -5.95 4.25 -12.28
CA GLN A 299 -6.43 4.78 -13.56
C GLN A 299 -7.95 4.63 -13.68
N GLU A 300 -8.54 5.22 -14.73
CA GLU A 300 -10.00 5.14 -14.96
C GLU A 300 -10.47 3.68 -14.95
N SER A 301 -11.52 3.38 -14.18
CA SER A 301 -12.06 2.04 -13.94
C SER A 301 -11.16 1.07 -13.16
N GLY A 302 -9.98 1.50 -12.72
CA GLY A 302 -9.11 0.71 -11.85
C GLY A 302 -9.70 0.58 -10.44
N GLU A 303 -9.48 -0.57 -9.82
CA GLU A 303 -9.91 -0.88 -8.46
C GLU A 303 -8.71 -1.34 -7.64
N LEU A 304 -8.40 -0.59 -6.60
CA LEU A 304 -7.31 -0.89 -5.67
C LEU A 304 -7.88 -1.28 -4.30
N THR A 305 -7.43 -2.43 -3.78
CA THR A 305 -7.50 -2.76 -2.36
C THR A 305 -6.09 -2.85 -1.82
N LEU A 306 -5.77 -2.07 -0.79
CA LEU A 306 -4.49 -2.12 -0.07
C LEU A 306 -4.76 -2.43 1.41
N VAL A 307 -4.09 -3.45 1.93
CA VAL A 307 -4.18 -3.88 3.32
C VAL A 307 -2.79 -3.83 3.94
N GLY A 308 -2.60 -2.94 4.90
CA GLY A 308 -1.29 -2.63 5.47
C GLY A 308 -0.34 -1.98 4.45
N GLY A 309 0.94 -1.91 4.83
CA GLY A 309 2.00 -1.38 3.97
C GLY A 309 2.17 0.14 4.02
N GLU A 310 3.16 0.60 3.27
CA GLU A 310 3.67 1.96 3.31
C GLU A 310 3.73 2.57 1.90
N ILE A 311 3.31 3.84 1.79
CA ILE A 311 3.42 4.66 0.58
C ILE A 311 4.17 5.94 0.97
N SER A 312 5.47 6.00 0.71
CA SER A 312 6.32 7.06 1.26
C SER A 312 7.39 7.64 0.34
N ASP A 313 7.83 8.84 0.69
CA ASP A 313 8.95 9.55 0.07
C ASP A 313 8.80 9.74 -1.46
N HIS A 314 7.58 9.72 -1.97
CA HIS A 314 7.34 9.94 -3.39
C HIS A 314 7.65 11.38 -3.78
N VAL A 315 8.31 11.51 -4.94
CA VAL A 315 8.70 12.79 -5.51
C VAL A 315 7.46 13.68 -5.69
N LYS A 316 6.39 13.09 -6.24
CA LYS A 316 5.08 13.72 -6.48
C LYS A 316 4.04 13.14 -5.51
N VAL A 317 2.88 12.73 -6.01
CA VAL A 317 1.75 12.27 -5.18
C VAL A 317 1.95 10.83 -4.75
N GLY A 318 1.57 10.52 -3.51
CA GLY A 318 1.62 9.15 -2.97
C GLY A 318 0.54 8.25 -3.57
N LEU A 319 -0.71 8.72 -3.61
CA LEU A 319 -1.84 8.01 -4.19
C LEU A 319 -2.68 8.93 -5.09
N THR A 320 -2.91 8.56 -6.34
CA THR A 320 -3.90 9.24 -7.20
C THR A 320 -5.03 8.28 -7.56
N VAL A 321 -6.27 8.73 -7.40
CA VAL A 321 -7.48 7.98 -7.80
C VAL A 321 -8.20 8.77 -8.89
N ALA A 322 -8.19 8.24 -10.11
CA ALA A 322 -8.83 8.86 -11.27
C ALA A 322 -10.38 8.86 -11.18
N GLU A 323 -11.03 9.64 -12.04
CA GLU A 323 -12.48 9.60 -12.18
C GLU A 323 -12.94 8.20 -12.61
N GLY A 324 -14.03 7.70 -12.01
CA GLY A 324 -14.51 6.34 -12.24
C GLY A 324 -13.68 5.22 -11.61
N ALA A 325 -12.57 5.54 -10.94
CA ALA A 325 -11.73 4.57 -10.23
C ALA A 325 -12.12 4.45 -8.75
N SER A 326 -11.66 3.38 -8.08
CA SER A 326 -11.82 3.21 -6.65
C SER A 326 -10.56 2.73 -5.95
N ALA A 327 -10.35 3.21 -4.71
CA ALA A 327 -9.27 2.77 -3.84
C ALA A 327 -9.77 2.60 -2.40
N THR A 328 -9.53 1.42 -1.83
CA THR A 328 -9.76 1.12 -0.42
C THR A 328 -8.44 0.79 0.25
N LEU A 329 -8.07 1.57 1.25
CA LEU A 329 -6.85 1.39 2.03
C LEU A 329 -7.23 1.09 3.48
N THR A 330 -6.70 0.00 4.03
CA THR A 330 -6.92 -0.40 5.42
C THR A 330 -5.56 -0.58 6.11
N GLY A 331 -5.28 0.15 7.20
CA GLY A 331 -3.96 0.06 7.86
C GLY A 331 -2.79 0.64 7.10
N ALA A 332 -3.03 1.44 6.08
CA ALA A 332 -1.96 1.98 5.27
C ALA A 332 -1.31 3.19 5.96
N VAL A 333 0.01 3.32 5.78
CA VAL A 333 0.75 4.52 6.19
C VAL A 333 1.16 5.29 4.93
N LEU A 334 0.68 6.53 4.81
CA LEU A 334 1.11 7.46 3.77
C LEU A 334 1.96 8.54 4.42
N SER A 335 3.22 8.67 4.00
CA SER A 335 4.15 9.60 4.65
C SER A 335 5.07 10.34 3.69
N ALA A 336 5.45 11.58 4.03
CA ALA A 336 6.51 12.34 3.36
C ALA A 336 6.40 12.54 1.83
N ASN A 337 5.24 12.24 1.23
CA ASN A 337 5.01 12.39 -0.21
C ASN A 337 4.92 13.87 -0.63
N GLY A 338 5.19 14.15 -1.91
CA GLY A 338 5.04 15.48 -2.51
C GLY A 338 6.29 16.35 -2.46
N SER A 339 7.48 15.76 -2.34
CA SER A 339 8.72 16.50 -2.06
C SER A 339 9.09 17.56 -3.12
N ILE A 340 8.80 17.37 -4.42
CA ILE A 340 9.12 18.37 -5.45
C ILE A 340 8.14 19.53 -5.49
N PHE A 341 6.91 19.28 -5.06
CA PHE A 341 5.87 20.29 -5.05
C PHE A 341 5.83 21.01 -3.71
N ARG A 342 6.80 20.77 -2.81
CA ARG A 342 6.87 21.36 -1.48
C ARG A 342 6.55 22.86 -1.50
N ASP A 343 5.63 23.24 -0.63
CA ASP A 343 5.12 24.60 -0.47
C ASP A 343 4.46 25.19 -1.74
N THR A 344 3.92 24.35 -2.64
CA THR A 344 3.12 24.77 -3.81
C THR A 344 1.63 24.47 -3.62
N SER A 345 0.77 25.04 -4.48
CA SER A 345 -0.68 24.80 -4.45
C SER A 345 -1.11 23.53 -5.18
N ILE A 346 -0.19 22.59 -5.45
CA ILE A 346 -0.41 21.40 -6.28
C ILE A 346 0.06 20.17 -5.47
N ALA A 347 -0.68 19.06 -5.57
CA ALA A 347 -0.35 17.73 -5.06
C ALA A 347 -0.38 17.53 -3.54
N GLY A 348 -1.31 16.68 -3.05
CA GLY A 348 -1.31 16.13 -1.69
C GLY A 348 -0.73 14.72 -1.59
N GLN A 349 -0.76 14.10 -0.41
CA GLN A 349 -0.41 12.67 -0.28
C GLN A 349 -1.39 11.79 -1.07
N ALA A 350 -2.67 12.12 -1.02
CA ALA A 350 -3.73 11.50 -1.78
C ALA A 350 -4.50 12.53 -2.61
N GLU A 351 -4.57 12.33 -3.92
CA GLU A 351 -5.44 13.07 -4.83
C GLU A 351 -6.59 12.19 -5.29
N ASN A 352 -7.82 12.65 -5.09
CA ASN A 352 -9.01 11.88 -5.41
C ASN A 352 -9.93 12.61 -6.40
N LYS A 353 -10.26 11.93 -7.49
CA LYS A 353 -11.35 12.26 -8.43
C LYS A 353 -12.37 11.11 -8.55
N GLY A 354 -12.10 9.98 -7.91
CA GLY A 354 -12.94 8.77 -7.91
C GLY A 354 -13.53 8.51 -6.53
N THR A 355 -13.47 7.25 -6.08
CA THR A 355 -13.92 6.84 -4.74
C THR A 355 -12.75 6.40 -3.89
N LEU A 356 -12.55 7.06 -2.74
CA LEU A 356 -11.45 6.79 -1.83
C LEU A 356 -11.96 6.43 -0.43
N LEU A 357 -11.62 5.25 0.08
CA LEU A 357 -11.94 4.82 1.45
C LEU A 357 -10.64 4.55 2.20
N LEU A 358 -10.43 5.24 3.33
CA LEU A 358 -9.33 4.96 4.25
C LEU A 358 -9.90 4.52 5.60
N VAL A 359 -9.50 3.32 6.00
CA VAL A 359 -9.87 2.72 7.28
C VAL A 359 -8.61 2.50 8.11
N ARG A 360 -8.59 2.90 9.38
CA ARG A 360 -7.46 2.61 10.28
C ARG A 360 -6.11 2.99 9.68
N SER A 361 -6.06 4.12 8.99
CA SER A 361 -4.87 4.52 8.23
C SER A 361 -4.22 5.76 8.86
N LEU A 362 -2.95 5.99 8.54
CA LEU A 362 -2.17 7.15 8.99
C LEU A 362 -1.67 7.93 7.78
N LEU A 363 -1.95 9.24 7.76
CA LEU A 363 -1.43 10.19 6.79
C LEU A 363 -0.60 11.22 7.56
N THR A 364 0.70 11.29 7.27
CA THR A 364 1.61 12.11 8.09
C THR A 364 2.80 12.71 7.36
N GLY A 365 3.29 13.86 7.82
CA GLY A 365 4.47 14.51 7.24
C GLY A 365 4.24 14.98 5.81
N SER A 366 3.00 15.27 5.41
CA SER A 366 2.71 15.75 4.06
C SER A 366 3.28 17.15 3.86
N HIS A 367 3.98 17.37 2.75
CA HIS A 367 4.55 18.67 2.43
C HIS A 367 3.56 19.65 1.78
N ASN A 368 2.41 19.18 1.24
CA ASN A 368 1.33 20.03 0.70
C ASN A 368 -0.05 19.38 0.83
N GLY A 369 -0.61 19.37 2.03
CA GLY A 369 -1.91 18.75 2.28
C GLY A 369 -1.87 17.22 2.20
N ALA A 370 -2.60 16.57 3.09
CA ALA A 370 -2.68 15.11 3.12
C ALA A 370 -3.65 14.60 2.06
N ILE A 371 -4.85 15.21 1.96
CA ILE A 371 -5.91 14.76 1.07
C ILE A 371 -6.43 15.94 0.26
N VAL A 372 -6.44 15.78 -1.06
CA VAL A 372 -7.06 16.73 -1.97
C VAL A 372 -8.13 16.03 -2.80
N ASN A 373 -9.39 16.37 -2.54
CA ASN A 373 -10.54 15.82 -3.23
C ASN A 373 -11.06 16.82 -4.28
N PHE A 374 -11.10 16.40 -5.54
CA PHE A 374 -11.44 17.22 -6.70
C PHE A 374 -12.74 16.78 -7.36
N GLY A 375 -13.46 17.74 -7.96
CA GLY A 375 -14.62 17.48 -8.80
C GLY A 375 -15.66 16.63 -8.10
N THR A 376 -16.21 15.63 -8.78
CA THR A 376 -17.22 14.70 -8.23
C THR A 376 -16.63 13.61 -7.33
N GLY A 377 -15.34 13.68 -6.99
CA GLY A 377 -14.67 12.72 -6.13
C GLY A 377 -15.35 12.56 -4.78
N SER A 378 -15.39 11.33 -4.29
CA SER A 378 -15.91 11.00 -2.96
C SER A 378 -14.84 10.35 -2.10
N PHE A 379 -14.74 10.78 -0.84
CA PHE A 379 -13.85 10.15 0.13
C PHE A 379 -14.57 9.80 1.44
N THR A 380 -14.12 8.74 2.09
CA THR A 380 -14.51 8.35 3.44
C THR A 380 -13.28 8.05 4.28
N LEU A 381 -13.18 8.70 5.45
CA LEU A 381 -12.18 8.40 6.46
C LEU A 381 -12.87 7.76 7.65
N ARG A 382 -12.42 6.58 8.08
CA ARG A 382 -12.95 5.88 9.24
C ARG A 382 -11.83 5.39 10.13
N GLU A 383 -11.79 5.85 11.39
CA GLU A 383 -10.67 5.53 12.29
C GLU A 383 -9.32 5.93 11.67
N THR A 384 -9.25 7.06 10.97
CA THR A 384 -8.04 7.48 10.26
C THR A 384 -7.44 8.71 10.92
N ALA A 385 -6.11 8.77 11.00
CA ALA A 385 -5.38 9.93 11.52
C ALA A 385 -4.70 10.69 10.40
N VAL A 386 -4.93 12.01 10.34
CA VAL A 386 -4.26 12.96 9.44
C VAL A 386 -3.51 13.97 10.28
N VAL A 387 -2.18 13.85 10.32
CA VAL A 387 -1.36 14.50 11.34
C VAL A 387 -0.06 15.04 10.81
N ASP A 388 0.53 16.07 11.43
CA ASP A 388 1.82 16.65 10.99
C ASP A 388 1.83 16.91 9.47
N SER A 389 0.68 17.33 8.94
CA SER A 389 0.43 17.44 7.50
C SER A 389 0.05 18.87 7.18
N GLY A 390 0.64 19.45 6.15
CA GLY A 390 0.38 20.84 5.81
C GLY A 390 1.27 21.36 4.71
N GLY A 391 1.66 22.63 4.79
CA GLY A 391 2.36 23.37 3.74
C GLY A 391 1.50 24.48 3.17
N SER A 392 1.53 24.65 1.85
CA SER A 392 0.72 25.68 1.16
C SER A 392 -0.78 25.35 1.10
N LEU A 393 -1.14 24.08 1.28
CA LEU A 393 -2.53 23.62 1.36
C LEU A 393 -2.86 23.12 2.78
N PRO A 394 -4.12 23.29 3.24
CA PRO A 394 -4.68 22.57 4.37
C PRO A 394 -4.42 21.07 4.31
N ALA A 395 -4.41 20.41 5.47
CA ALA A 395 -4.26 18.95 5.53
C ALA A 395 -5.36 18.23 4.74
N LEU A 396 -6.58 18.78 4.69
CA LEU A 396 -7.63 18.32 3.79
C LEU A 396 -8.23 19.48 3.02
N VAL A 397 -8.31 19.32 1.70
CA VAL A 397 -9.05 20.22 0.82
C VAL A 397 -10.13 19.42 0.09
N ASN A 398 -11.40 19.77 0.31
CA ASN A 398 -12.53 19.24 -0.45
C ASN A 398 -13.06 20.33 -1.39
N TYR A 399 -12.75 20.23 -2.68
CA TYR A 399 -13.18 21.20 -3.69
C TYR A 399 -14.69 21.15 -3.96
N GLU A 400 -15.16 22.09 -4.77
CA GLU A 400 -16.54 22.15 -5.25
C GLU A 400 -16.95 20.80 -5.88
N ASP A 401 -18.22 20.44 -5.70
CA ASP A 401 -18.84 19.15 -6.09
C ASP A 401 -18.32 17.90 -5.37
N GLY A 402 -17.21 18.02 -4.62
CA GLY A 402 -16.59 16.94 -3.87
C GLY A 402 -17.42 16.52 -2.66
N ARG A 403 -17.37 15.24 -2.30
CA ARG A 403 -18.15 14.67 -1.18
C ARG A 403 -17.22 13.97 -0.19
N GLY A 404 -17.36 14.29 1.10
CA GLY A 404 -16.55 13.72 2.16
C GLY A 404 -17.38 13.24 3.34
N LEU A 405 -16.99 12.09 3.89
CA LEU A 405 -17.44 11.58 5.17
C LEU A 405 -16.22 11.30 6.05
N ILE A 406 -16.20 11.84 7.26
CA ILE A 406 -15.14 11.63 8.24
C ILE A 406 -15.80 11.09 9.50
N GLU A 407 -15.46 9.87 9.87
CA GLU A 407 -16.03 9.17 11.01
C GLU A 407 -14.93 8.69 11.93
N ARG A 408 -15.06 8.94 13.24
CA ARG A 408 -14.16 8.37 14.26
C ARG A 408 -12.68 8.66 13.96
N SER A 409 -12.39 9.82 13.40
CA SER A 409 -11.09 10.16 12.82
C SER A 409 -10.47 11.39 13.48
N LEU A 410 -9.17 11.56 13.30
CA LEU A 410 -8.38 12.63 13.92
C LEU A 410 -7.68 13.48 12.85
N PHE A 411 -7.78 14.80 13.01
CA PHE A 411 -6.90 15.78 12.38
C PHE A 411 -6.10 16.48 13.48
N ALA A 412 -4.78 16.31 13.54
CA ALA A 412 -3.97 16.86 14.63
C ALA A 412 -2.66 17.48 14.14
N ASP A 413 -2.22 18.57 14.78
CA ASP A 413 -0.88 19.15 14.57
C ASP A 413 -0.57 19.43 13.09
N ASN A 414 -1.56 19.93 12.34
CA ASN A 414 -1.43 20.17 10.91
C ASN A 414 -0.86 21.56 10.61
N HIS A 415 0.15 21.61 9.74
CA HIS A 415 1.05 22.77 9.55
C HIS A 415 0.70 23.66 8.35
N ALA A 416 -0.58 24.01 8.21
CA ALA A 416 -1.04 24.89 7.13
C ALA A 416 -1.68 26.16 7.69
N SER A 417 -1.28 27.32 7.15
CA SER A 417 -1.81 28.63 7.60
C SER A 417 -3.33 28.75 7.43
N ALA A 418 -3.90 28.10 6.41
CA ALA A 418 -5.33 28.08 6.16
C ALA A 418 -6.10 27.15 7.13
N GLY A 419 -5.43 26.21 7.80
CA GLY A 419 -5.99 25.32 8.80
C GLY A 419 -5.92 23.83 8.46
N ALA A 420 -6.58 22.99 9.27
CA ALA A 420 -6.61 21.54 9.08
C ALA A 420 -7.49 21.15 7.89
N ILE A 421 -8.72 21.66 7.85
CA ILE A 421 -9.73 21.28 6.86
C ILE A 421 -10.27 22.51 6.15
N ASP A 422 -10.26 22.49 4.81
CA ASP A 422 -10.90 23.47 3.95
C ASP A 422 -11.96 22.80 3.07
N ASN A 423 -13.23 23.12 3.34
CA ASN A 423 -14.38 22.57 2.65
C ASN A 423 -15.06 23.59 1.73
N ARG A 424 -15.07 23.26 0.43
CA ARG A 424 -15.82 23.91 -0.65
C ARG A 424 -16.91 23.01 -1.24
N GLY A 425 -16.91 21.71 -0.93
CA GLY A 425 -17.91 20.71 -1.32
C GLY A 425 -18.87 20.30 -0.20
N ILE A 426 -19.38 19.06 -0.22
CA ILE A 426 -20.21 18.49 0.85
C ILE A 426 -19.33 17.68 1.79
N LEU A 427 -19.34 17.99 3.09
CA LEU A 427 -18.55 17.31 4.10
C LEU A 427 -19.36 17.04 5.36
N SER A 428 -19.29 15.80 5.87
CA SER A 428 -19.84 15.42 7.17
C SER A 428 -18.74 14.88 8.09
N LEU A 429 -18.67 15.40 9.32
CA LEU A 429 -17.81 14.88 10.38
C LEU A 429 -18.68 14.30 11.50
N ILE A 430 -18.38 13.08 11.92
CA ILE A 430 -19.09 12.36 12.98
C ILE A 430 -18.08 11.74 13.95
N ASN A 431 -18.28 11.91 15.26
CA ASN A 431 -17.41 11.32 16.29
C ASN A 431 -15.92 11.61 16.04
N SER A 432 -15.56 12.81 15.60
CA SER A 432 -14.21 13.11 15.12
C SER A 432 -13.58 14.29 15.85
N THR A 433 -12.26 14.29 15.97
CA THR A 433 -11.50 15.35 16.63
C THR A 433 -10.66 16.12 15.61
N VAL A 434 -10.69 17.46 15.69
CA VAL A 434 -9.79 18.37 14.96
C VAL A 434 -9.05 19.21 15.98
N SER A 435 -7.73 19.05 16.07
CA SER A 435 -6.94 19.65 17.14
C SER A 435 -5.55 20.13 16.73
N GLY A 436 -4.97 21.04 17.49
CA GLY A 436 -3.53 21.37 17.44
C GLY A 436 -3.02 21.99 16.13
N SER A 437 -3.88 22.37 15.20
CA SER A 437 -3.42 22.85 13.88
C SER A 437 -2.90 24.29 13.96
N ASP A 438 -1.86 24.61 13.19
CA ASP A 438 -1.22 25.94 13.19
C ASP A 438 -2.15 27.06 12.70
N GLY A 439 -3.10 26.71 11.83
CA GLY A 439 -4.13 27.59 11.31
C GLY A 439 -5.48 27.37 11.98
N ASN A 440 -6.55 27.52 11.20
CA ASN A 440 -7.90 27.21 11.66
C ASN A 440 -8.09 25.70 11.88
N GLY A 441 -9.09 25.30 12.67
CA GLY A 441 -9.53 23.91 12.71
C GLY A 441 -10.22 23.52 11.40
N ILE A 442 -11.41 24.10 11.19
CA ILE A 442 -12.22 23.84 10.00
C ILE A 442 -12.63 25.17 9.36
N MET A 443 -12.42 25.29 8.05
CA MET A 443 -12.90 26.38 7.23
C MET A 443 -13.93 25.88 6.22
N ALA A 444 -15.15 26.40 6.29
CA ALA A 444 -16.20 26.19 5.30
C ALA A 444 -16.38 27.46 4.45
N VAL A 445 -16.05 27.39 3.16
CA VAL A 445 -16.08 28.56 2.27
C VAL A 445 -17.39 28.62 1.50
N SER A 446 -17.66 27.66 0.61
CA SER A 446 -18.80 27.62 -0.32
C SER A 446 -19.59 26.30 -0.29
N GLY A 447 -19.15 25.33 0.51
CA GLY A 447 -19.69 23.97 0.56
C GLY A 447 -20.51 23.70 1.81
N SER A 448 -21.31 22.61 1.81
CA SER A 448 -22.14 22.19 2.94
C SER A 448 -21.35 21.39 3.98
N LEU A 449 -21.29 21.87 5.22
CA LEU A 449 -20.66 21.20 6.36
C LEU A 449 -21.71 20.71 7.37
N SER A 450 -21.64 19.43 7.75
CA SER A 450 -22.42 18.86 8.85
C SER A 450 -21.51 18.30 9.92
N LEU A 451 -21.72 18.70 11.18
CA LEU A 451 -20.95 18.26 12.34
C LEU A 451 -21.87 17.56 13.34
N SER A 452 -21.51 16.37 13.79
CA SER A 452 -22.25 15.61 14.81
C SER A 452 -21.28 14.92 15.78
N TYR A 453 -21.34 15.22 17.08
CA TYR A 453 -20.41 14.65 18.06
C TYR A 453 -18.94 14.91 17.69
N VAL A 454 -18.60 16.17 17.43
CA VAL A 454 -17.26 16.59 16.99
C VAL A 454 -16.60 17.43 18.08
N THR A 455 -15.29 17.24 18.27
CA THR A 455 -14.46 18.09 19.13
C THR A 455 -13.49 18.90 18.26
N ILE A 456 -13.54 20.23 18.35
CA ILE A 456 -12.62 21.13 17.66
C ILE A 456 -11.87 21.93 18.73
N ALA A 457 -10.61 21.60 18.99
CA ALA A 457 -9.90 22.18 20.12
C ALA A 457 -8.45 22.57 19.86
N ASP A 458 -7.90 23.46 20.66
CA ASP A 458 -6.44 23.72 20.70
C ASP A 458 -5.80 24.09 19.34
N ASN A 459 -6.57 24.56 18.36
CA ASN A 459 -6.01 25.06 17.09
C ASN A 459 -5.52 26.50 17.29
N ALA A 460 -4.36 26.86 16.75
CA ALA A 460 -3.77 28.18 16.97
C ALA A 460 -4.58 29.33 16.33
N GLY A 461 -5.32 29.03 15.24
CA GLY A 461 -6.24 29.95 14.59
C GLY A 461 -7.66 29.94 15.19
N ILE A 462 -8.67 29.98 14.32
CA ILE A 462 -10.08 29.89 14.71
C ILE A 462 -10.53 28.43 14.63
N GLY A 463 -11.31 27.96 15.61
CA GLY A 463 -11.81 26.58 15.61
C GLY A 463 -12.68 26.29 14.38
N LEU A 464 -13.77 27.02 14.22
CA LEU A 464 -14.70 26.88 13.09
C LEU A 464 -14.93 28.21 12.36
N VAL A 465 -14.56 28.27 11.09
CA VAL A 465 -14.77 29.40 10.19
C VAL A 465 -15.84 29.07 9.15
N SER A 466 -16.79 30.00 8.94
CA SER A 466 -17.80 29.91 7.87
C SER A 466 -17.95 31.25 7.16
N GLN A 467 -17.50 31.36 5.89
CA GLN A 467 -17.36 32.63 5.17
C GLN A 467 -18.57 33.07 4.33
N THR A 468 -19.48 32.16 3.97
CA THR A 468 -20.70 32.48 3.18
C THR A 468 -22.00 32.38 3.98
N GLY A 469 -21.91 32.28 5.32
CA GLY A 469 -23.06 32.18 6.23
C GLY A 469 -23.70 30.79 6.26
N ALA A 470 -24.89 30.67 6.87
CA ALA A 470 -25.57 29.39 7.14
C ALA A 470 -25.97 28.54 5.91
N ALA A 471 -25.59 28.93 4.69
CA ALA A 471 -25.68 28.06 3.52
C ALA A 471 -24.50 27.08 3.41
N ALA A 472 -23.36 27.38 4.05
CA ALA A 472 -22.16 26.53 4.07
C ALA A 472 -22.05 25.60 5.30
N VAL A 473 -22.82 25.85 6.36
CA VAL A 473 -22.94 24.91 7.49
C VAL A 473 -24.38 24.46 7.54
N ALA A 474 -24.63 23.21 7.18
CA ALA A 474 -25.98 22.63 7.12
C ALA A 474 -26.47 22.14 8.48
N ARG A 475 -25.56 21.71 9.37
CA ARG A 475 -25.93 21.17 10.68
C ARG A 475 -24.79 21.21 11.67
N VAL A 476 -25.06 21.64 12.91
CA VAL A 476 -24.15 21.51 14.05
C VAL A 476 -24.93 20.85 15.18
N GLU A 477 -24.53 19.64 15.57
CA GLU A 477 -25.19 18.87 16.61
C GLU A 477 -24.21 18.25 17.60
N ASN A 478 -24.42 18.48 18.90
CA ASN A 478 -23.61 17.86 19.95
C ASN A 478 -22.10 18.11 19.77
N VAL A 479 -21.73 19.33 19.37
CA VAL A 479 -20.34 19.74 19.05
C VAL A 479 -19.71 20.52 20.21
N LEU A 480 -18.43 20.25 20.44
CA LEU A 480 -17.57 20.93 21.40
C LEU A 480 -16.51 21.75 20.65
N VAL A 481 -16.46 23.06 20.85
CA VAL A 481 -15.41 23.93 20.27
C VAL A 481 -14.69 24.67 21.39
N ALA A 482 -13.41 24.41 21.61
CA ALA A 482 -12.76 24.86 22.85
C ALA A 482 -11.28 25.23 22.66
N ARG A 483 -10.81 26.24 23.39
CA ARG A 483 -9.38 26.57 23.50
C ARG A 483 -8.68 26.88 22.15
N ASN A 484 -9.41 27.37 21.16
CA ASN A 484 -8.78 27.82 19.92
C ASN A 484 -8.14 29.20 20.14
N GLY A 485 -7.00 29.46 19.50
CA GLY A 485 -6.11 30.56 19.85
C GLY A 485 -6.66 31.94 19.54
N LEU A 486 -7.39 32.09 18.41
CA LEU A 486 -8.00 33.36 18.03
C LEU A 486 -9.43 33.49 18.57
N GLU A 487 -10.34 32.64 18.09
CA GLU A 487 -11.74 32.56 18.50
C GLU A 487 -12.22 31.11 18.32
N ASP A 488 -13.21 30.64 19.08
CA ASP A 488 -13.77 29.31 18.87
C ASP A 488 -14.52 29.24 17.53
N CYS A 489 -15.31 30.27 17.20
CA CYS A 489 -15.95 30.36 15.90
C CYS A 489 -15.97 31.76 15.30
N GLN A 490 -15.80 31.82 13.98
CA GLN A 490 -16.09 33.00 13.18
C GLN A 490 -17.08 32.64 12.06
N VAL A 491 -18.36 32.94 12.31
CA VAL A 491 -19.45 32.73 11.36
C VAL A 491 -19.93 34.08 10.86
N SER A 492 -19.49 34.50 9.69
CA SER A 492 -19.82 35.81 9.13
C SER A 492 -20.13 35.75 7.64
N THR A 493 -21.11 36.54 7.20
CA THR A 493 -21.36 36.85 5.78
C THR A 493 -20.99 38.29 5.47
N ALA A 494 -20.91 38.62 4.18
CA ALA A 494 -20.93 40.01 3.71
C ALA A 494 -22.17 40.81 4.19
N ALA A 495 -23.24 40.14 4.62
CA ALA A 495 -24.47 40.73 5.17
C ALA A 495 -24.52 40.77 6.72
N GLY A 496 -23.45 40.33 7.41
CA GLY A 496 -23.37 40.25 8.87
C GLY A 496 -23.32 38.82 9.43
N VAL A 497 -23.43 38.68 10.76
CA VAL A 497 -23.38 37.37 11.44
C VAL A 497 -24.68 36.61 11.24
N VAL A 498 -24.59 35.39 10.69
CA VAL A 498 -25.73 34.49 10.49
C VAL A 498 -25.70 33.40 11.57
N PRO A 499 -26.81 33.10 12.26
CA PRO A 499 -26.86 32.00 13.23
C PRO A 499 -26.59 30.65 12.57
N LEU A 500 -25.80 29.79 13.23
CA LEU A 500 -25.60 28.40 12.80
C LEU A 500 -26.91 27.60 12.97
N PRO A 501 -27.17 26.59 12.11
CA PRO A 501 -28.28 25.67 12.32
C PRO A 501 -27.93 24.66 13.43
N LEU A 502 -28.25 25.04 14.66
CA LEU A 502 -27.96 24.26 15.86
C LEU A 502 -29.06 23.22 16.11
N SER A 503 -28.63 22.00 16.44
CA SER A 503 -29.44 20.96 17.06
C SER A 503 -28.67 20.39 18.26
N GLY A 504 -29.35 19.68 19.15
CA GLY A 504 -28.67 19.09 20.30
C GLY A 504 -28.13 20.13 21.28
N VAL A 505 -27.10 19.75 22.04
CA VAL A 505 -26.39 20.61 22.98
C VAL A 505 -24.99 20.89 22.43
N ASN A 506 -24.70 22.15 22.11
CA ASN A 506 -23.38 22.55 21.60
C ASN A 506 -22.72 23.47 22.62
N ILE A 507 -21.41 23.34 22.81
CA ILE A 507 -20.65 24.04 23.84
C ILE A 507 -19.44 24.73 23.23
N ASP A 508 -19.26 26.01 23.54
CA ASP A 508 -18.03 26.76 23.24
C ASP A 508 -17.36 27.32 24.51
N THR A 509 -16.14 27.85 24.38
CA THR A 509 -15.37 28.39 25.51
C THR A 509 -15.26 29.91 25.55
N ASP A 510 -15.58 30.60 24.46
CA ASP A 510 -15.51 32.06 24.36
C ASP A 510 -16.83 32.75 23.93
N GLY A 511 -17.88 31.98 23.65
CA GLY A 511 -19.20 32.47 23.25
C GLY A 511 -19.30 32.94 21.80
N ARG A 512 -18.23 32.84 21.01
CA ARG A 512 -18.20 33.31 19.62
C ARG A 512 -18.95 32.40 18.66
N CYS A 513 -19.13 31.13 19.00
CA CYS A 513 -19.99 30.21 18.27
C CYS A 513 -21.48 30.49 18.46
N ARG A 514 -21.85 31.25 19.50
CA ARG A 514 -23.24 31.60 19.84
C ARG A 514 -24.13 30.37 20.04
N PHE A 515 -23.56 29.31 20.61
CA PHE A 515 -24.30 28.08 20.91
C PHE A 515 -25.32 28.24 22.04
N GLY A 516 -25.22 29.32 22.82
CA GLY A 516 -26.08 29.59 23.98
C GLY A 516 -25.56 28.96 25.27
N LEU A 517 -24.65 27.98 25.18
CA LEU A 517 -23.89 27.43 26.30
C LEU A 517 -22.40 27.72 26.10
N THR A 518 -21.84 28.45 27.05
CA THR A 518 -20.42 28.83 27.05
C THR A 518 -19.85 28.56 28.43
N TYR A 519 -18.71 27.87 28.48
CA TYR A 519 -17.99 27.61 29.73
C TYR A 519 -16.57 28.13 29.62
N ALA A 520 -16.03 28.72 30.69
CA ALA A 520 -14.61 29.07 30.70
C ALA A 520 -13.76 27.81 30.41
N PRO A 521 -12.64 27.91 29.66
CA PRO A 521 -11.82 26.76 29.28
C PRO A 521 -11.52 25.76 30.40
N ALA A 522 -11.16 26.25 31.61
CA ALA A 522 -10.88 25.41 32.76
C ALA A 522 -12.12 24.74 33.38
N ALA A 523 -13.30 25.35 33.22
CA ALA A 523 -14.56 24.80 33.71
C ALA A 523 -15.14 23.72 32.78
N LEU A 524 -14.71 23.68 31.52
CA LEU A 524 -15.10 22.63 30.58
C LEU A 524 -14.49 21.26 30.93
N LEU A 525 -13.37 21.26 31.67
CA LEU A 525 -12.71 20.04 32.15
C LEU A 525 -12.37 19.07 31.00
N LEU A 526 -11.99 19.63 29.86
CA LEU A 526 -11.53 18.89 28.68
C LEU A 526 -10.01 18.66 28.81
N ASP A 527 -9.57 17.41 28.76
CA ASP A 527 -8.15 17.06 28.90
C ASP A 527 -7.35 17.41 27.62
N VAL A 528 -6.03 17.22 27.68
CA VAL A 528 -5.14 17.31 26.52
C VAL A 528 -5.42 16.19 25.50
N LEU A 529 -4.97 16.38 24.27
CA LEU A 529 -5.05 15.33 23.25
C LEU A 529 -4.15 14.16 23.65
N ALA A 530 -4.71 12.96 23.83
CA ALA A 530 -3.98 11.81 24.33
C ALA A 530 -4.54 10.47 23.81
N ASP A 531 -3.78 9.40 24.03
CA ASP A 531 -4.26 8.03 23.86
C ASP A 531 -5.26 7.69 24.99
N ASN A 532 -6.55 7.67 24.62
CA ASN A 532 -7.65 7.28 25.51
C ASN A 532 -8.26 5.91 25.15
N GLY A 533 -7.48 5.03 24.50
CA GLY A 533 -7.85 3.64 24.24
C GLY A 533 -8.41 3.32 22.85
N GLY A 534 -8.45 4.29 21.93
CA GLY A 534 -8.92 4.10 20.55
C GLY A 534 -7.79 3.99 19.51
N PHE A 535 -8.17 3.87 18.23
CA PHE A 535 -7.20 3.91 17.13
C PHE A 535 -6.55 5.30 16.98
N THR A 536 -7.36 6.36 17.15
CA THR A 536 -6.91 7.75 17.12
C THR A 536 -6.97 8.39 18.51
N PHE A 537 -6.18 9.45 18.72
CA PHE A 537 -6.26 10.23 19.96
C PHE A 537 -7.53 11.05 20.05
N THR A 538 -7.92 11.32 21.29
CA THR A 538 -9.10 12.09 21.63
C THR A 538 -8.79 13.06 22.77
N HIS A 539 -9.67 14.03 22.99
CA HIS A 539 -9.68 14.81 24.23
C HIS A 539 -10.67 14.17 25.21
N ALA A 540 -10.17 13.61 26.31
CA ALA A 540 -11.03 13.02 27.33
C ALA A 540 -11.81 14.11 28.08
N LEU A 541 -13.05 13.79 28.48
CA LEU A 541 -13.83 14.61 29.42
C LEU A 541 -13.52 14.16 30.85
N LEU A 542 -13.01 15.08 31.67
CA LEU A 542 -12.68 14.79 33.07
C LEU A 542 -13.95 14.79 33.95
N PRO A 543 -13.94 14.08 35.09
CA PRO A 543 -15.10 14.00 35.98
C PRO A 543 -15.64 15.37 36.38
N GLY A 544 -16.96 15.56 36.23
CA GLY A 544 -17.65 16.81 36.51
C GLY A 544 -17.70 17.79 35.34
N SER A 545 -17.18 17.42 34.17
CA SER A 545 -17.33 18.23 32.95
C SER A 545 -18.82 18.49 32.66
N PRO A 546 -19.19 19.74 32.30
CA PRO A 546 -20.55 20.05 31.88
C PRO A 546 -20.95 19.42 30.54
N ALA A 547 -20.00 18.83 29.80
CA ALA A 547 -20.26 18.12 28.55
C ALA A 547 -20.72 16.67 28.77
N ILE A 548 -20.51 16.11 29.97
CA ILE A 548 -20.85 14.73 30.32
C ILE A 548 -22.37 14.57 30.46
N GLU A 549 -22.95 13.54 29.84
CA GLU A 549 -24.38 13.17 29.88
C GLU A 549 -25.31 14.32 29.45
N SER A 550 -24.81 15.20 28.58
CA SER A 550 -25.47 16.47 28.24
C SER A 550 -25.98 16.53 26.81
N ALA A 551 -25.52 15.64 25.92
CA ALA A 551 -26.00 15.61 24.55
C ALA A 551 -27.49 15.23 24.50
N THR A 552 -28.17 15.70 23.47
CA THR A 552 -29.59 15.38 23.25
C THR A 552 -29.81 14.81 21.86
N GLY A 553 -30.93 14.12 21.68
CA GLY A 553 -31.23 13.39 20.45
C GLY A 553 -30.72 11.95 20.50
N THR A 554 -30.58 11.34 19.32
CA THR A 554 -30.14 9.95 19.21
C THR A 554 -28.62 9.88 19.27
N CYS A 555 -28.11 9.01 20.15
CA CYS A 555 -26.71 8.67 20.23
C CYS A 555 -26.26 7.86 19.00
N PRO A 556 -25.09 8.17 18.40
CA PRO A 556 -24.36 7.21 17.58
C PRO A 556 -24.12 5.93 18.39
N ALA A 557 -23.91 4.79 17.74
CA ALA A 557 -23.71 3.53 18.45
C ALA A 557 -22.44 3.55 19.33
N THR A 558 -21.42 4.29 18.90
CA THR A 558 -20.09 4.29 19.51
C THR A 558 -19.45 5.69 19.44
N ASP A 559 -18.35 5.91 20.15
CA ASP A 559 -17.57 7.16 20.11
C ASP A 559 -16.37 7.09 19.14
N GLN A 560 -15.49 8.10 19.15
CA GLN A 560 -14.32 8.16 18.27
C GLN A 560 -13.37 6.96 18.41
N ARG A 561 -13.29 6.35 19.59
CA ARG A 561 -12.18 5.43 19.91
C ARG A 561 -12.21 4.17 19.08
N SER A 562 -13.35 3.50 19.01
CA SER A 562 -13.59 2.34 18.17
C SER A 562 -15.05 1.90 18.28
N ASP A 563 -15.37 0.75 17.69
CA ASP A 563 -16.64 0.06 17.85
C ASP A 563 -16.82 -0.59 19.24
N GLU A 564 -15.75 -0.66 20.04
CA GLU A 564 -15.77 -1.24 21.40
C GLU A 564 -16.26 -0.25 22.48
N PHE A 565 -16.28 1.05 22.17
CA PHE A 565 -16.69 2.11 23.10
C PHE A 565 -18.11 2.58 22.75
N THR A 566 -19.10 1.91 23.33
CA THR A 566 -20.52 2.18 23.07
C THR A 566 -21.01 3.48 23.69
N ARG A 567 -21.97 4.11 23.03
CA ARG A 567 -22.71 5.27 23.52
C ARG A 567 -24.21 4.96 23.68
N PRO A 568 -24.93 5.57 24.64
CA PRO A 568 -24.38 6.33 25.76
C PRO A 568 -23.78 5.41 26.84
N PHE A 569 -22.81 5.90 27.60
CA PHE A 569 -22.36 5.28 28.85
C PHE A 569 -23.02 5.97 30.05
N GLY A 570 -24.33 5.81 30.17
CA GLY A 570 -25.10 6.50 31.19
C GLY A 570 -26.50 6.85 30.70
N PRO A 571 -27.18 7.82 31.34
CA PRO A 571 -28.49 8.29 30.89
C PRO A 571 -28.54 8.98 29.51
N ALA A 572 -27.43 9.52 28.99
CA ALA A 572 -27.33 10.30 27.77
C ALA A 572 -25.91 10.28 27.17
N CYS A 573 -25.75 10.70 25.92
CA CYS A 573 -24.42 10.83 25.35
C CYS A 573 -23.69 12.05 25.90
N ASP A 574 -22.37 12.04 25.76
CA ASP A 574 -21.53 13.21 25.94
C ASP A 574 -21.51 14.09 24.69
N VAL A 575 -21.31 15.40 24.91
CA VAL A 575 -21.08 16.37 23.84
C VAL A 575 -19.64 16.28 23.34
N GLY A 576 -19.45 16.21 22.03
CA GLY A 576 -18.14 16.04 21.38
C GLY A 576 -17.81 14.59 21.02
N ALA A 577 -16.58 14.37 20.59
CA ALA A 577 -16.15 13.12 19.95
C ALA A 577 -15.90 11.94 20.91
N TYR A 578 -15.81 12.22 22.22
CA TYR A 578 -15.46 11.25 23.26
C TYR A 578 -16.64 11.01 24.21
N GLU A 579 -16.78 9.77 24.70
CA GLU A 579 -17.72 9.36 25.74
C GLU A 579 -16.98 9.00 27.05
N ALA A 580 -17.26 9.71 28.14
CA ALA A 580 -16.70 9.45 29.45
C ALA A 580 -17.22 8.13 30.04
N GLY A 581 -16.36 7.45 30.79
CA GLY A 581 -16.73 6.20 31.48
C GLY A 581 -16.83 4.95 30.60
N GLY A 582 -16.79 5.08 29.27
CA GLY A 582 -16.68 3.94 28.36
C GLY A 582 -15.47 3.07 28.70
N VAL A 583 -15.71 1.88 29.24
CA VAL A 583 -14.72 0.82 29.48
C VAL A 583 -14.92 -0.28 28.46
N ILE A 584 -13.83 -0.90 28.00
CA ILE A 584 -13.91 -2.09 27.13
C ILE A 584 -14.70 -3.15 27.90
N LEU A 585 -15.89 -3.51 27.43
CA LEU A 585 -16.62 -4.66 27.94
C LEU A 585 -15.89 -5.91 27.48
N SER A 586 -14.84 -6.34 28.20
CA SER A 586 -14.37 -7.72 28.04
C SER A 586 -15.52 -8.61 28.49
N LEU A 587 -16.18 -9.28 27.55
CA LEU A 587 -17.10 -10.37 27.91
C LEU A 587 -16.35 -11.31 28.85
N PRO A 588 -16.85 -11.61 30.06
CA PRO A 588 -16.20 -12.62 30.87
C PRO A 588 -16.27 -13.93 30.09
N ALA A 589 -15.11 -14.54 29.86
CA ALA A 589 -14.98 -15.91 29.36
C ALA A 589 -15.92 -16.79 30.18
N THR A 590 -17.07 -17.10 29.61
CA THR A 590 -18.12 -17.82 30.32
C THR A 590 -17.75 -19.29 30.27
N LEU A 591 -17.50 -19.86 31.45
CA LEU A 591 -17.24 -21.28 31.74
C LEU A 591 -17.68 -22.26 30.64
N GLU A 592 -16.69 -22.89 30.02
CA GLU A 592 -16.87 -23.93 29.00
C GLU A 592 -17.68 -25.12 29.54
N ILE A 593 -18.73 -25.49 28.82
CA ILE A 593 -19.32 -26.83 28.85
C ILE A 593 -18.50 -27.69 27.88
N PRO A 594 -18.02 -28.88 28.26
CA PRO A 594 -17.19 -29.69 27.38
C PRO A 594 -18.06 -30.22 26.24
N THR A 595 -17.84 -29.71 25.03
CA THR A 595 -18.33 -30.34 23.80
C THR A 595 -17.13 -30.50 22.89
N GLU A 596 -16.73 -31.75 22.64
CA GLU A 596 -15.68 -32.10 21.69
C GLU A 596 -16.08 -31.61 20.30
N THR A 597 -15.53 -30.46 19.89
CA THR A 597 -15.58 -29.91 18.54
C THR A 597 -14.20 -29.29 18.33
N PRO A 598 -13.51 -29.50 17.17
CA PRO A 598 -12.13 -29.07 17.01
C PRO A 598 -11.99 -27.58 17.31
N THR A 599 -11.20 -27.31 18.35
CA THR A 599 -10.96 -25.99 18.94
C THR A 599 -10.47 -25.03 17.85
N PRO A 600 -11.19 -23.92 17.57
CA PRO A 600 -10.63 -22.79 16.85
C PRO A 600 -9.40 -22.30 17.62
N GLU A 601 -8.28 -22.12 16.93
CA GLU A 601 -7.05 -21.56 17.50
C GLU A 601 -7.38 -20.26 18.26
N ALA A 602 -6.95 -20.17 19.53
CA ALA A 602 -7.21 -19.01 20.38
C ALA A 602 -6.68 -17.73 19.71
N PRO A 603 -7.37 -16.58 19.83
CA PRO A 603 -6.88 -15.32 19.26
C PRO A 603 -5.48 -15.03 19.80
N GLN A 604 -4.49 -15.05 18.91
CA GLN A 604 -3.10 -14.81 19.27
C GLN A 604 -2.95 -13.37 19.78
N GLN A 605 -2.35 -13.19 20.96
CA GLN A 605 -2.11 -11.87 21.53
C GLN A 605 -1.12 -11.09 20.66
N PRO A 606 -1.32 -9.77 20.42
CA PRO A 606 -0.38 -8.96 19.66
C PRO A 606 1.02 -9.01 20.25
N SER A 607 1.99 -9.38 19.43
CA SER A 607 3.38 -9.51 19.78
C SER A 607 4.30 -9.13 18.61
N LEU A 608 5.54 -8.88 18.96
CA LEU A 608 6.58 -8.35 18.09
C LEU A 608 7.82 -9.20 18.25
N THR A 609 8.32 -9.80 17.18
CA THR A 609 9.59 -10.53 17.18
C THR A 609 10.71 -9.64 16.67
N VAL A 610 11.82 -9.61 17.39
CA VAL A 610 13.01 -8.84 17.00
C VAL A 610 13.86 -9.68 16.06
N ASN A 611 14.13 -9.18 14.86
CA ASN A 611 14.89 -9.88 13.81
C ASN A 611 16.40 -9.67 13.95
N THR A 612 16.80 -8.48 14.38
CA THR A 612 18.19 -8.03 14.57
C THR A 612 18.32 -7.30 15.89
N ASP A 613 19.50 -7.35 16.52
CA ASP A 613 19.74 -6.62 17.77
C ASP A 613 19.42 -5.13 17.57
N THR A 614 18.44 -4.61 18.31
CA THR A 614 17.90 -3.26 18.08
C THR A 614 17.81 -2.47 19.38
N ALA A 615 17.90 -1.15 19.26
CA ALA A 615 17.83 -0.26 20.41
C ALA A 615 16.36 0.07 20.74
N CYS A 616 15.96 -0.21 21.98
CA CYS A 616 14.72 0.27 22.57
C CYS A 616 14.94 1.68 23.15
N TYR A 617 14.15 2.64 22.68
CA TYR A 617 14.13 4.01 23.16
C TYR A 617 12.80 4.33 23.84
N ASN A 618 12.79 5.34 24.70
CA ASN A 618 11.57 5.89 25.30
C ASN A 618 10.91 6.96 24.38
N GLY A 619 10.78 6.64 23.10
CA GLY A 619 10.36 7.51 22.00
C GLY A 619 11.13 7.18 20.70
N PRO A 620 10.78 7.77 19.55
CA PRO A 620 11.31 7.35 18.25
C PRO A 620 12.79 7.73 18.03
N GLY A 621 13.70 6.83 18.42
CA GLY A 621 15.13 6.90 18.08
C GLY A 621 15.98 7.77 19.01
N GLN A 622 17.17 8.15 18.52
CA GLN A 622 18.24 8.76 19.33
C GLN A 622 17.92 10.12 19.94
N GLY A 623 16.82 10.77 19.53
CA GLY A 623 16.31 11.99 20.15
C GLY A 623 15.70 11.75 21.55
N TRP A 624 15.54 10.48 21.95
CA TRP A 624 14.94 10.06 23.21
C TRP A 624 15.90 9.20 24.03
N PRO A 625 15.66 9.08 25.34
CA PRO A 625 16.47 8.21 26.19
C PRO A 625 16.51 6.79 25.67
N TYR A 626 17.73 6.30 25.42
CA TYR A 626 18.00 4.88 25.24
C TYR A 626 17.67 4.13 26.53
N LEU A 627 16.92 3.03 26.40
CA LEU A 627 16.52 2.19 27.54
C LEU A 627 17.39 0.93 27.60
N LEU A 628 17.43 0.16 26.51
CA LEU A 628 18.25 -1.04 26.37
C LEU A 628 18.40 -1.46 24.91
N THR A 629 19.26 -2.45 24.66
CA THR A 629 19.26 -3.23 23.43
C THR A 629 18.41 -4.47 23.63
N VAL A 630 17.50 -4.73 22.69
CA VAL A 630 16.70 -5.95 22.64
C VAL A 630 17.36 -6.87 21.61
N ASN A 631 17.69 -8.10 22.03
CA ASN A 631 18.43 -9.03 21.18
C ASN A 631 17.52 -9.69 20.14
N ALA A 632 18.09 -10.07 19.00
CA ALA A 632 17.43 -10.87 17.98
C ALA A 632 16.82 -12.16 18.57
N GLY A 633 15.64 -12.52 18.08
CA GLY A 633 14.83 -13.64 18.57
C GLY A 633 13.96 -13.33 19.80
N THR A 634 14.05 -12.13 20.37
CA THR A 634 13.17 -11.74 21.50
C THR A 634 11.77 -11.43 20.98
N THR A 635 10.74 -11.98 21.64
CA THR A 635 9.33 -11.61 21.40
C THR A 635 8.83 -10.70 22.52
N LEU A 636 8.24 -9.56 22.15
CA LEU A 636 7.68 -8.57 23.08
C LEU A 636 6.17 -8.42 22.88
N PRO A 637 5.39 -8.12 23.94
CA PRO A 637 3.99 -7.73 23.79
C PRO A 637 3.89 -6.44 22.97
N LEU A 638 3.16 -6.49 21.87
CA LEU A 638 3.00 -5.35 20.97
C LEU A 638 1.87 -4.45 21.47
N VAL A 639 2.16 -3.15 21.59
CA VAL A 639 1.22 -2.14 22.14
C VAL A 639 0.59 -1.30 21.03
N GLY A 640 1.31 -1.05 19.94
CA GLY A 640 0.82 -0.29 18.80
C GLY A 640 1.94 0.12 17.85
N TYR A 641 1.63 1.08 16.98
CA TYR A 641 2.57 1.68 16.04
C TYR A 641 2.77 3.16 16.38
N GLY A 642 3.98 3.68 16.17
CA GLY A 642 4.33 5.05 16.50
C GLY A 642 3.60 6.08 15.62
N PHE A 643 3.25 7.23 16.20
CA PHE A 643 2.72 8.37 15.44
C PHE A 643 3.72 8.92 14.41
N GLN A 644 5.03 8.78 14.71
CA GLN A 644 6.08 8.89 13.69
C GLN A 644 6.26 7.52 13.02
N PRO A 645 6.13 7.41 11.69
CA PRO A 645 6.39 6.18 10.95
C PRO A 645 7.80 5.62 11.19
N GLY A 646 7.95 4.31 10.98
CA GLY A 646 9.18 3.56 11.14
C GLY A 646 9.41 3.01 12.55
N TRP A 647 8.40 3.03 13.44
CA TRP A 647 8.56 2.61 14.83
C TRP A 647 7.38 1.76 15.33
N TYR A 648 7.64 0.52 15.72
CA TYR A 648 6.70 -0.24 16.54
C TYR A 648 6.88 0.09 18.00
N VAL A 649 5.77 0.08 18.74
CA VAL A 649 5.77 0.32 20.19
C VAL A 649 5.37 -0.95 20.92
N ALA A 650 6.29 -1.48 21.70
CA ALA A 650 6.09 -2.69 22.49
C ALA A 650 6.22 -2.42 23.99
N GLN A 651 5.72 -3.33 24.82
CA GLN A 651 5.96 -3.27 26.25
C GLN A 651 7.44 -3.56 26.51
N HIS A 652 8.07 -2.75 27.38
CA HIS A 652 9.44 -2.97 27.77
C HIS A 652 9.62 -4.37 28.41
N PRO A 653 10.65 -5.15 28.03
CA PRO A 653 10.76 -6.57 28.35
C PRO A 653 10.78 -6.89 29.85
N THR A 654 11.27 -5.95 30.67
CA THR A 654 11.47 -6.16 32.11
C THR A 654 10.79 -5.12 33.00
N VAL A 655 10.16 -4.08 32.43
CA VAL A 655 9.61 -2.95 33.21
C VAL A 655 8.19 -2.68 32.76
N GLN A 656 7.23 -2.95 33.64
CA GLN A 656 5.82 -2.74 33.36
C GLN A 656 5.49 -1.25 33.28
N GLY A 657 4.66 -0.85 32.30
CA GLY A 657 4.26 0.54 32.06
C GLY A 657 5.29 1.39 31.30
N VAL A 658 6.48 0.86 30.98
CA VAL A 658 7.45 1.54 30.11
C VAL A 658 7.30 0.99 28.68
N LEU A 659 7.30 1.89 27.71
CA LEU A 659 7.16 1.53 26.29
C LEU A 659 8.53 1.54 25.60
N CYS A 660 8.74 0.54 24.76
CA CYS A 660 9.90 0.40 23.89
C CYS A 660 9.52 0.79 22.46
N TRP A 661 10.14 1.84 21.95
CA TRP A 661 10.08 2.21 20.55
C TRP A 661 11.21 1.51 19.82
N LEU A 662 10.87 0.66 18.88
CA LEU A 662 11.77 -0.22 18.14
C LEU A 662 11.64 0.08 16.65
N ALA A 663 12.76 0.17 15.95
CA ALA A 663 12.76 0.49 14.53
C ALA A 663 12.05 -0.61 13.74
N GLU A 664 11.16 -0.22 12.83
CA GLU A 664 10.36 -1.12 12.00
C GLU A 664 11.23 -2.07 11.16
N THR A 665 12.39 -1.62 10.71
CA THR A 665 13.33 -2.44 9.94
C THR A 665 13.90 -3.62 10.72
N ASP A 666 13.85 -3.59 12.05
CA ASP A 666 14.53 -4.56 12.92
C ASP A 666 13.57 -5.60 13.51
N VAL A 667 12.27 -5.52 13.21
CA VAL A 667 11.22 -6.26 13.92
C VAL A 667 10.12 -6.77 12.99
N THR A 668 9.39 -7.80 13.43
CA THR A 668 8.24 -8.37 12.72
C THR A 668 7.07 -8.57 13.69
N PRO A 669 5.92 -7.89 13.49
CA PRO A 669 4.73 -8.14 14.29
C PRO A 669 4.04 -9.45 13.89
N ASN A 670 3.36 -10.11 14.84
CA ASN A 670 2.52 -11.29 14.56
C ASN A 670 1.07 -10.92 14.19
N VAL A 671 0.76 -9.63 14.20
CA VAL A 671 -0.53 -9.08 13.80
C VAL A 671 -0.32 -8.06 12.68
N PRO A 672 -1.28 -7.93 11.76
CA PRO A 672 -1.18 -6.94 10.70
C PRO A 672 -1.19 -5.50 11.23
N LEU A 673 -0.49 -4.59 10.56
CA LEU A 673 -0.36 -3.18 10.93
C LEU A 673 -1.74 -2.50 11.06
N GLU A 674 -2.72 -2.85 10.23
CA GLU A 674 -4.09 -2.32 10.26
C GLU A 674 -4.85 -2.57 11.56
N THR A 675 -4.38 -3.52 12.37
CA THR A 675 -4.99 -3.86 13.66
C THR A 675 -4.39 -3.06 14.81
N LEU A 676 -3.30 -2.34 14.57
CA LEU A 676 -2.54 -1.65 15.60
C LEU A 676 -3.02 -0.21 15.79
N ARG A 677 -3.22 0.18 17.04
CA ARG A 677 -3.49 1.57 17.42
C ARG A 677 -2.23 2.44 17.31
N LEU A 678 -2.42 3.73 17.10
CA LEU A 678 -1.32 4.70 17.06
C LEU A 678 -0.91 5.14 18.46
N ILE A 679 0.40 5.29 18.71
CA ILE A 679 0.97 5.67 20.01
C ILE A 679 1.71 7.01 19.89
N SER A 680 1.45 7.93 20.83
CA SER A 680 1.95 9.31 20.77
C SER A 680 3.45 9.34 21.00
N ILE A 681 4.14 10.22 20.28
CA ILE A 681 5.55 10.48 20.53
C ILE A 681 5.65 11.11 21.92
N PRO A 682 6.37 10.51 22.87
CA PRO A 682 6.59 11.15 24.16
C PRO A 682 7.34 12.47 23.96
N PRO A 683 7.06 13.52 24.75
CA PRO A 683 7.73 14.81 24.61
C PRO A 683 9.24 14.64 24.63
N ARG A 684 9.96 15.27 23.69
CA ARG A 684 11.43 15.29 23.75
C ARG A 684 11.85 15.92 25.06
N ILE A 685 12.81 15.31 25.72
CA ILE A 685 13.48 15.94 26.86
C ILE A 685 14.35 17.05 26.28
N THR A 686 13.78 18.25 26.12
CA THR A 686 14.58 19.45 25.90
C THR A 686 15.37 19.66 27.18
N ALA A 687 16.71 19.73 27.06
CA ALA A 687 17.54 20.16 28.18
C ALA A 687 16.94 21.47 28.71
N THR A 688 16.50 21.47 29.97
CA THR A 688 16.03 22.68 30.64
C THR A 688 17.09 23.75 30.39
N PRO A 689 16.75 24.92 29.82
CA PRO A 689 17.74 25.96 29.60
C PRO A 689 18.34 26.28 30.98
N ALA A 690 19.64 26.06 31.11
CA ALA A 690 20.36 26.43 32.32
C ALA A 690 20.04 27.89 32.62
N ALA A 691 19.64 28.17 33.86
CA ALA A 691 19.33 29.52 34.31
C ALA A 691 20.41 30.48 33.81
N THR A 692 20.03 31.38 32.90
CA THR A 692 20.96 32.38 32.38
C THR A 692 21.43 33.21 33.57
N LYS A 693 22.74 33.15 33.82
CA LYS A 693 23.43 34.10 34.69
C LYS A 693 23.02 35.51 34.25
N PRO A 694 22.66 36.43 35.16
CA PRO A 694 22.32 37.79 34.76
C PRO A 694 23.49 38.40 33.99
N PRO A 695 23.22 39.19 32.94
CA PRO A 695 24.27 39.66 32.04
C PRO A 695 25.27 40.52 32.81
N ASP A 696 26.52 40.07 32.83
CA ASP A 696 27.66 40.93 33.16
C ASP A 696 27.68 42.04 32.11
N GLN A 697 27.58 43.30 32.57
CA GLN A 697 27.73 44.46 31.70
C GLN A 697 29.19 44.53 31.23
N ASP A 698 29.45 44.11 29.99
CA ASP A 698 30.67 44.48 29.26
C ASP A 698 30.43 45.85 28.60
N PRO A 699 31.15 46.92 28.98
CA PRO A 699 30.91 48.27 28.48
C PRO A 699 31.51 48.51 27.08
N ARG A 700 31.53 47.52 26.18
CA ARG A 700 32.20 47.62 24.87
C ARG A 700 31.43 47.09 23.66
N GLU A 701 30.11 47.19 23.63
CA GLU A 701 29.36 47.07 22.37
C GLU A 701 28.27 48.15 22.22
N THR A 702 28.70 49.33 21.75
CA THR A 702 27.81 50.27 21.05
C THR A 702 28.24 50.31 19.59
N LYS A 703 27.68 49.41 18.76
CA LYS A 703 27.58 49.63 17.31
C LYS A 703 26.20 49.18 16.84
N THR A 704 25.38 50.16 16.54
CA THR A 704 24.16 50.04 15.74
C THR A 704 24.49 49.36 14.40
N PRO A 705 23.65 48.45 13.88
CA PRO A 705 23.89 47.89 12.55
C PRO A 705 23.67 48.98 11.49
N GLN A 706 24.67 49.21 10.63
CA GLN A 706 24.47 49.97 9.39
C GLN A 706 23.71 49.12 8.36
N PRO A 707 22.80 49.70 7.57
CA PRO A 707 22.15 48.97 6.48
C PRO A 707 23.16 48.66 5.36
N THR A 708 23.08 47.44 4.83
CA THR A 708 23.82 46.99 3.65
C THR A 708 23.34 47.72 2.39
N PRO A 709 24.21 48.21 1.49
CA PRO A 709 23.76 48.86 0.25
C PRO A 709 23.33 47.82 -0.79
N CYS A 710 22.23 48.08 -1.50
CA CYS A 710 21.78 47.27 -2.64
C CYS A 710 22.80 47.28 -3.80
N PRO A 711 22.99 46.16 -4.52
CA PRO A 711 23.86 46.12 -5.69
C PRO A 711 23.22 46.87 -6.87
N THR A 712 23.97 47.79 -7.48
CA THR A 712 23.55 48.55 -8.66
C THR A 712 23.70 47.74 -9.95
N ASN A 713 22.60 47.59 -10.70
CA ASN A 713 22.63 47.17 -12.10
C ASN A 713 22.98 48.39 -13.00
N PRO A 714 24.03 48.34 -13.83
CA PRO A 714 24.45 49.50 -14.63
C PRO A 714 23.53 49.86 -15.81
N ASN A 715 22.40 49.17 -16.02
CA ASN A 715 21.53 49.38 -17.18
C ASN A 715 20.08 49.81 -16.90
N SER A 716 19.70 50.22 -15.68
CA SER A 716 18.35 50.77 -15.42
C SER A 716 18.40 52.18 -14.82
N GLN A 717 17.70 53.12 -15.44
CA GLN A 717 17.42 54.44 -14.86
C GLN A 717 16.15 54.37 -14.00
N GLN A 718 16.22 53.70 -12.84
CA GLN A 718 15.47 53.99 -11.61
C GLN A 718 15.80 52.95 -10.51
N PRO A 719 15.92 53.35 -9.24
CA PRO A 719 16.09 52.42 -8.13
C PRO A 719 14.75 51.83 -7.67
N GLU A 720 14.61 50.50 -7.70
CA GLU A 720 13.64 49.77 -6.88
C GLU A 720 14.38 49.32 -5.61
N CYS A 721 13.90 49.75 -4.44
CA CYS A 721 14.41 49.35 -3.14
C CYS A 721 13.55 48.24 -2.54
#